data_AF-A0A847GJH2-F1
#
_entry.id   AF-A0A847GJH2-F1
#
_cell.length_a   1.000
_cell.length_b   1.000
_cell.length_c   1.000
_cell.angle_alpha   90.00
_cell.angle_beta   90.00
_cell.angle_gamma   90.00
#
_symmetry.space_group_name_H-M   'P 1'
#
loop_
_entity.id
_entity.type
_entity.pdbx_description
1 polymer ?
#
loop_
_entity_poly.entity_id
_entity_poly.type
_entity_poly.pdbx_seq_one_letter_code
_entity_poly.pdbx_strand_id
1 'polypeptide(L)'
;MQADPQYSARPFSSGRSGAMVLFVVLAAGWVGLAAGGQPLAVFPGAHWDQVPGPDPQGWSSAKLQAAHDFAKSIGSAALFVVHQGRVVDDWGQTTQRFKAHSIRKSFLSTLYGIPGAAAKIGLSDTMGELGIDDNEPGLTAREKEATVADLLKARSGVYHPALYETDSMKKRRPERGSHPPGTYWYYNNWDFNVLGTIFEKQVGLSVFEAFERYLAQPLQMEDFRLQDAEYFRGSDSIHPAYPFRMTARDMARFGLLFARGGQWQGRQIVPADWVARSTTTYSPATTEEGQVHAGYGYLWWTQFGGRHLEKVELPQGTFSARGAGGHYILVVPVWDLVIVHRVDTDQKDGPRVERAEFGKLVNLILDAMPTKSRQAIAGTVQPAALLPVLPTSLDELVPALMAKHKVPGVSIVGIEDRHIAWERQYGVRCPGRPEPVGSQTLFEAASMSKLPAAYVALKLVEQGRLELDRPLTEYLDKPYLADEPKHLKITARMVLSHTTGFPNWRNGGWRNGGPLPVLAEPGTKFAYSGEGFTYLQRVMEQITGEPFERYVTRTLFEPLGITTASYLWKDGFEKLAAGLRPGQGDMPAKRTLYRAANAAYSLYCSPMEYALFLVEMLKRDRSAPHSLSVRSIDAMLTRTTKAEGRPPIVRGGVQSSEPTYYGLGWAIDATAGGDRIHHSGSNGSKDTAFRCYCEFDPQRGSGLVIMTNAEGGRQLWEELIAAVSGP
;
A
#
# COMPACT_ATOMS: atom_id res chain seq x y z
N MET A 1 -26.48 -62.08 16.54
CA MET A 1 -26.40 -62.37 17.98
C MET A 1 -25.51 -61.28 18.58
N GLN A 2 -26.09 -60.16 19.03
CA GLN A 2 -26.54 -59.89 20.41
C GLN A 2 -25.37 -59.97 21.41
N ALA A 3 -25.12 -59.05 22.33
CA ALA A 3 -25.69 -57.75 22.67
C ALA A 3 -24.75 -57.13 23.75
N ASP A 4 -24.69 -55.80 23.83
CA ASP A 4 -24.28 -55.08 25.05
C ASP A 4 -25.43 -55.16 26.09
N PRO A 5 -25.21 -55.06 27.42
CA PRO A 5 -25.71 -53.85 28.09
C PRO A 5 -25.02 -53.39 29.41
N GLN A 6 -24.88 -52.06 29.53
CA GLN A 6 -25.42 -51.13 30.57
C GLN A 6 -25.06 -51.21 32.08
N TYR A 7 -24.55 -50.06 32.57
CA TYR A 7 -25.03 -49.21 33.69
C TYR A 7 -25.62 -49.82 34.99
N SER A 8 -25.02 -49.45 36.14
CA SER A 8 -25.53 -48.44 37.11
C SER A 8 -25.11 -48.70 38.57
N ALA A 9 -24.86 -47.62 39.33
CA ALA A 9 -25.27 -47.36 40.73
C ALA A 9 -24.23 -46.56 41.56
N ARG A 10 -24.60 -45.33 41.91
CA ARG A 10 -24.17 -44.57 43.12
C ARG A 10 -25.03 -45.05 44.31
N PRO A 11 -24.68 -44.88 45.63
CA PRO A 11 -24.51 -43.54 46.24
C PRO A 11 -23.78 -43.39 47.61
N PHE A 12 -23.74 -42.12 48.06
CA PHE A 12 -23.67 -41.58 49.44
C PHE A 12 -22.34 -41.41 50.21
N SER A 13 -22.41 -40.43 51.11
CA SER A 13 -21.43 -39.44 51.56
C SER A 13 -20.87 -39.64 52.97
N SER A 14 -19.70 -39.07 53.25
CA SER A 14 -19.29 -38.27 54.44
C SER A 14 -17.76 -38.34 54.54
N GLY A 15 -16.96 -37.37 54.94
CA GLY A 15 -17.16 -36.03 55.49
C GLY A 15 -15.84 -35.66 56.20
N ARG A 16 -15.21 -34.56 55.77
CA ARG A 16 -14.21 -33.72 56.47
C ARG A 16 -12.91 -34.34 57.03
N SER A 17 -11.77 -33.76 56.65
CA SER A 17 -10.99 -32.83 57.50
C SER A 17 -9.86 -32.19 56.69
N GLY A 18 -9.70 -30.87 56.83
CA GLY A 18 -8.73 -30.07 56.08
C GLY A 18 -7.32 -30.12 56.67
N ALA A 19 -6.34 -29.89 55.80
CA ALA A 19 -5.02 -29.45 56.17
C ALA A 19 -4.50 -28.49 55.09
N MET A 20 -4.24 -27.26 55.52
CA MET A 20 -3.71 -26.15 54.74
C MET A 20 -2.20 -26.38 54.56
N VAL A 21 -1.72 -26.50 53.32
CA VAL A 21 -0.28 -26.57 53.02
C VAL A 21 0.16 -25.26 52.37
N LEU A 22 1.01 -24.55 53.11
CA LEU A 22 1.68 -23.31 52.77
C LEU A 22 2.76 -23.60 51.70
N PHE A 23 2.66 -23.01 50.52
CA PHE A 23 3.78 -22.98 49.57
C PHE A 23 4.58 -21.69 49.77
N VAL A 24 5.78 -21.84 50.33
CA VAL A 24 6.82 -20.82 50.36
C VAL A 24 7.46 -20.78 48.97
N VAL A 25 7.26 -19.70 48.23
CA VAL A 25 8.02 -19.39 47.01
C VAL A 25 9.14 -18.44 47.38
N LEU A 26 10.37 -18.89 47.16
CA LEU A 26 11.61 -18.12 47.32
C LEU A 26 11.61 -16.89 46.41
N ALA A 27 11.72 -15.72 47.03
CA ALA A 27 11.96 -14.45 46.37
C ALA A 27 13.40 -14.37 45.87
N ALA A 28 13.59 -14.46 44.55
CA ALA A 28 14.79 -13.96 43.89
C ALA A 28 14.53 -12.52 43.45
N GLY A 29 15.14 -11.56 44.14
CA GLY A 29 15.04 -10.14 43.84
C GLY A 29 15.61 -9.83 42.46
N TRP A 30 14.72 -9.48 41.53
CA TRP A 30 15.07 -8.65 40.38
C TRP A 30 14.77 -7.22 40.79
N VAL A 31 15.82 -6.44 41.01
CA VAL A 31 15.74 -4.98 41.06
C VAL A 31 15.20 -4.55 39.70
N GLY A 32 13.91 -4.22 39.67
CA GLY A 32 13.27 -3.66 38.49
C GLY A 32 13.95 -2.35 38.16
N LEU A 33 14.74 -2.35 37.08
CA LEU A 33 14.90 -1.15 36.28
C LEU A 33 13.50 -0.84 35.76
N ALA A 34 12.83 0.12 36.41
CA ALA A 34 11.62 0.71 35.91
C ALA A 34 11.91 1.19 34.48
N ALA A 35 11.41 0.43 33.50
CA ALA A 35 11.25 0.94 32.15
C ALA A 35 10.44 2.22 32.31
N GLY A 36 11.07 3.37 32.06
CA GLY A 36 10.40 4.66 32.09
C GLY A 36 9.24 4.60 31.12
N GLY A 37 8.03 4.40 31.66
CA GLY A 37 6.82 4.44 30.86
C GLY A 37 6.73 5.80 30.21
N GLN A 38 6.76 5.83 28.87
CA GLN A 38 6.31 7.00 28.13
C GLN A 38 4.93 7.38 28.70
N PRO A 39 4.69 8.64 29.10
CA PRO A 39 3.39 9.04 29.61
C PRO A 39 2.33 8.69 28.55
N LEU A 40 1.24 8.06 28.99
CA LEU A 40 0.13 7.69 28.11
C LEU A 40 -0.36 8.93 27.35
N ALA A 41 -0.51 8.82 26.03
CA ALA A 41 -1.01 9.91 25.20
C ALA A 41 -2.40 10.39 25.69
N VAL A 42 -2.54 11.68 25.95
CA VAL A 42 -3.77 12.28 26.48
C VAL A 42 -4.80 12.40 25.36
N PHE A 43 -5.97 11.80 25.51
CA PHE A 43 -7.12 12.01 24.62
C PHE A 43 -8.22 12.76 25.38
N PRO A 44 -8.99 13.65 24.73
CA PRO A 44 -10.12 14.27 25.38
C PRO A 44 -11.17 13.22 25.73
N GLY A 45 -11.88 13.44 26.85
CA GLY A 45 -13.07 12.69 27.21
C GLY A 45 -14.29 13.16 26.44
N ALA A 46 -15.47 12.95 27.02
CA ALA A 46 -16.74 13.46 26.48
C ALA A 46 -16.73 14.99 26.30
N HIS A 47 -15.94 15.70 27.10
CA HIS A 47 -15.68 17.13 26.95
C HIS A 47 -14.17 17.37 26.82
N TRP A 48 -13.79 18.46 26.15
CA TRP A 48 -12.41 18.91 26.13
C TRP A 48 -11.98 19.40 27.52
N ASP A 49 -10.90 18.82 28.04
CA ASP A 49 -10.24 19.34 29.24
C ASP A 49 -9.44 20.59 28.90
N GLN A 50 -9.82 21.72 29.51
CA GLN A 50 -9.02 22.93 29.49
C GLN A 50 -7.82 22.77 30.42
N VAL A 51 -6.66 23.29 30.01
CA VAL A 51 -5.50 23.36 30.89
C VAL A 51 -5.61 24.63 31.74
N PRO A 52 -5.78 24.53 33.07
CA PRO A 52 -5.94 25.72 33.90
C PRO A 52 -4.62 26.50 34.02
N GLY A 53 -4.73 27.82 34.17
CA GLY A 53 -3.60 28.72 34.49
C GLY A 53 -3.27 29.72 33.38
N PRO A 54 -2.44 30.73 33.69
CA PRO A 54 -2.12 31.82 32.77
C PRO A 54 -1.13 31.42 31.68
N ASP A 55 -0.52 30.24 31.69
CA ASP A 55 0.37 29.77 30.62
C ASP A 55 0.18 28.26 30.40
N PRO A 56 -0.94 27.83 29.78
CA PRO A 56 -1.31 26.43 29.69
C PRO A 56 -0.24 25.63 28.92
N GLN A 57 0.30 24.59 29.56
CA GLN A 57 1.42 23.80 29.02
C GLN A 57 2.67 24.64 28.66
N GLY A 58 2.86 25.78 29.31
CA GLY A 58 3.97 26.71 29.06
C GLY A 58 3.76 27.62 27.84
N TRP A 59 2.57 27.62 27.24
CA TRP A 59 2.22 28.57 26.18
C TRP A 59 2.07 29.98 26.77
N SER A 60 2.64 30.99 26.12
CA SER A 60 2.57 32.37 26.61
C SER A 60 1.20 32.99 26.34
N SER A 61 0.39 33.23 27.39
CA SER A 61 -0.93 33.86 27.20
C SER A 61 -0.85 35.28 26.64
N ALA A 62 0.18 36.05 26.98
CA ALA A 62 0.38 37.38 26.41
C ALA A 62 0.58 37.33 24.88
N LYS A 63 1.24 36.29 24.36
CA LYS A 63 1.43 36.10 22.92
C LYS A 63 0.20 35.48 22.24
N LEU A 64 -0.51 34.58 22.92
CA LEU A 64 -1.83 34.11 22.45
C LEU A 64 -2.81 35.29 22.33
N GLN A 65 -2.79 36.23 23.28
CA GLN A 65 -3.59 37.46 23.18
C GLN A 65 -3.23 38.28 21.94
N ALA A 66 -1.94 38.40 21.58
CA ALA A 66 -1.54 39.06 20.33
C ALA A 66 -2.07 38.32 19.09
N ALA A 67 -2.12 36.98 19.12
CA ALA A 67 -2.76 36.19 18.07
C ALA A 67 -4.27 36.44 18.01
N HIS A 68 -4.96 36.56 19.15
CA HIS A 68 -6.38 36.88 19.24
C HIS A 68 -6.71 38.27 18.70
N ASP A 69 -5.91 39.27 19.06
CA ASP A 69 -6.08 40.65 18.58
C ASP A 69 -5.93 40.69 17.06
N PHE A 70 -4.93 39.97 16.52
CA PHE A 70 -4.75 39.86 15.08
C PHE A 70 -5.90 39.08 14.41
N ALA A 71 -6.32 37.95 14.98
CA ALA A 71 -7.44 37.16 14.48
C ALA A 71 -8.73 38.00 14.41
N LYS A 72 -9.00 38.80 15.44
CA LYS A 72 -10.11 39.77 15.46
C LYS A 72 -9.97 40.81 14.34
N SER A 73 -8.77 41.34 14.13
CA SER A 73 -8.52 42.38 13.11
C SER A 73 -8.77 41.91 11.67
N ILE A 74 -8.62 40.62 11.39
CA ILE A 74 -8.86 40.01 10.08
C ILE A 74 -10.24 39.35 9.96
N GLY A 75 -11.12 39.54 10.94
CA GLY A 75 -12.50 39.02 10.91
C GLY A 75 -12.62 37.51 11.16
N SER A 76 -11.67 36.91 11.87
CA SER A 76 -11.76 35.51 12.31
C SER A 76 -12.92 35.33 13.28
N ALA A 77 -13.66 34.22 13.18
CA ALA A 77 -14.78 33.92 14.06
C ALA A 77 -14.39 33.01 15.23
N ALA A 78 -13.46 32.07 15.02
CA ALA A 78 -13.00 31.18 16.08
C ALA A 78 -11.59 30.62 15.84
N LEU A 79 -10.87 30.40 16.93
CA LEU A 79 -9.60 29.70 17.00
C LEU A 79 -9.67 28.64 18.09
N PHE A 80 -9.24 27.42 17.76
CA PHE A 80 -9.15 26.33 18.72
C PHE A 80 -7.83 25.60 18.53
N VAL A 81 -6.96 25.65 19.54
CA VAL A 81 -5.60 25.10 19.48
C VAL A 81 -5.47 23.97 20.49
N VAL A 82 -5.10 22.80 19.97
CA VAL A 82 -4.87 21.59 20.76
C VAL A 82 -3.41 21.21 20.63
N HIS A 83 -2.72 21.06 21.76
CA HIS A 83 -1.33 20.63 21.82
C HIS A 83 -1.23 19.47 22.80
N GLN A 84 -0.65 18.34 22.36
CA GLN A 84 -0.52 17.12 23.15
C GLN A 84 -1.86 16.60 23.69
N GLY A 85 -2.92 16.75 22.88
CA GLY A 85 -4.28 16.31 23.20
C GLY A 85 -5.03 17.14 24.24
N ARG A 86 -4.50 18.30 24.64
CA ARG A 86 -5.17 19.24 25.55
C ARG A 86 -5.40 20.59 24.87
N VAL A 87 -6.45 21.29 25.28
CA VAL A 87 -6.74 22.63 24.76
C VAL A 87 -5.79 23.63 25.40
N VAL A 88 -5.06 24.36 24.57
CA VAL A 88 -4.18 25.46 25.00
C VAL A 88 -4.73 26.83 24.62
N ASP A 89 -5.65 26.87 23.67
CA ASP A 89 -6.36 28.09 23.29
C ASP A 89 -7.76 27.77 22.76
N ASP A 90 -8.75 28.53 23.24
CA ASP A 90 -10.17 28.41 22.91
C ASP A 90 -10.74 29.83 22.82
N TRP A 91 -10.72 30.40 21.61
CA TRP A 91 -11.02 31.81 21.38
C TRP A 91 -12.13 32.00 20.35
N GLY A 92 -13.07 32.90 20.67
CA GLY A 92 -14.19 33.25 19.80
C GLY A 92 -15.35 32.26 19.86
N GLN A 93 -16.02 32.02 18.73
CA GLN A 93 -17.26 31.25 18.63
C GLN A 93 -16.96 29.76 18.35
N THR A 94 -16.15 29.11 19.19
CA THR A 94 -15.62 27.76 18.95
C THR A 94 -16.67 26.64 19.01
N THR A 95 -17.79 26.89 19.68
CA THR A 95 -18.97 26.00 19.78
C THR A 95 -20.04 26.30 18.73
N GLN A 96 -19.84 27.32 17.88
CA GLN A 96 -20.76 27.63 16.79
C GLN A 96 -20.56 26.71 15.59
N ARG A 97 -21.66 26.15 15.08
CA ARG A 97 -21.66 25.31 13.88
C ARG A 97 -21.68 26.18 12.64
N PHE A 98 -20.51 26.62 12.17
CA PHE A 98 -20.40 27.24 10.85
C PHE A 98 -20.38 26.18 9.74
N LYS A 99 -20.61 26.61 8.50
CA LYS A 99 -20.33 25.78 7.31
C LYS A 99 -18.89 25.24 7.35
N ALA A 100 -18.73 23.96 7.03
CA ALA A 100 -17.42 23.32 6.91
C ALA A 100 -16.77 23.55 5.53
N HIS A 101 -17.55 24.00 4.54
CA HIS A 101 -17.10 24.19 3.15
C HIS A 101 -16.37 22.96 2.63
N SER A 102 -15.15 23.12 2.09
CA SER A 102 -14.34 22.06 1.51
C SER A 102 -13.60 21.18 2.54
N ILE A 103 -13.63 21.52 3.83
CA ILE A 103 -13.09 20.63 4.88
C ILE A 103 -13.81 19.27 4.85
N ARG A 104 -15.10 19.25 4.47
CA ARG A 104 -15.91 18.04 4.31
C ARG A 104 -15.27 16.96 3.44
N LYS A 105 -14.43 17.35 2.48
CA LYS A 105 -13.79 16.42 1.54
C LYS A 105 -12.78 15.53 2.26
N SER A 106 -12.08 16.07 3.25
CA SER A 106 -11.18 15.30 4.11
C SER A 106 -11.95 14.33 5.02
N PHE A 107 -13.17 14.68 5.44
CA PHE A 107 -14.08 13.74 6.12
C PHE A 107 -14.46 12.57 5.20
N LEU A 108 -14.88 12.87 3.97
CA LEU A 108 -15.22 11.82 2.99
C LEU A 108 -14.02 10.93 2.67
N SER A 109 -12.83 11.49 2.44
CA SER A 109 -11.59 10.73 2.24
C SER A 109 -11.32 9.77 3.40
N THR A 110 -11.58 10.20 4.63
CA THR A 110 -11.41 9.34 5.80
C THR A 110 -12.34 8.12 5.77
N LEU A 111 -13.59 8.31 5.33
CA LEU A 111 -14.57 7.23 5.23
C LEU A 111 -14.15 6.13 4.24
N TYR A 112 -13.46 6.49 3.15
CA TYR A 112 -12.92 5.51 2.20
C TYR A 112 -11.86 4.59 2.80
N GLY A 113 -11.12 5.08 3.80
CA GLY A 113 -10.07 4.32 4.49
C GLY A 113 -10.57 3.37 5.57
N ILE A 114 -11.82 3.51 6.01
CA ILE A 114 -12.35 2.69 7.11
C ILE A 114 -12.58 1.26 6.59
N PRO A 115 -12.18 0.21 7.35
CA PRO A 115 -12.14 -1.18 6.84
C PRO A 115 -13.44 -1.67 6.17
N GLY A 116 -14.60 -1.28 6.69
CA GLY A 116 -15.89 -1.67 6.10
C GLY A 116 -16.17 -1.05 4.72
N ALA A 117 -15.71 0.17 4.47
CA ALA A 117 -15.82 0.82 3.17
C ALA A 117 -14.71 0.36 2.21
N ALA A 118 -13.47 0.27 2.70
CA ALA A 118 -12.32 -0.19 1.92
C ALA A 118 -12.47 -1.63 1.37
N ALA A 119 -13.22 -2.48 2.07
CA ALA A 119 -13.56 -3.82 1.58
C ALA A 119 -14.52 -3.80 0.38
N LYS A 120 -15.35 -2.76 0.25
CA LYS A 120 -16.39 -2.65 -0.78
C LYS A 120 -16.00 -1.76 -1.96
N ILE A 121 -15.08 -0.82 -1.75
CA ILE A 121 -14.64 0.13 -2.78
C ILE A 121 -13.14 -0.05 -2.99
N GLY A 122 -12.76 -0.56 -4.16
CA GLY A 122 -11.38 -0.55 -4.61
C GLY A 122 -10.99 0.83 -5.12
N LEU A 123 -9.80 1.27 -4.76
CA LEU A 123 -9.20 2.50 -5.31
C LEU A 123 -8.95 2.41 -6.82
N SER A 124 -8.78 1.18 -7.31
CA SER A 124 -8.63 0.80 -8.70
C SER A 124 -9.93 0.80 -9.48
N ASP A 125 -11.08 0.76 -8.79
CA ASP A 125 -12.37 0.58 -9.44
C ASP A 125 -12.64 1.80 -10.32
N THR A 126 -12.94 1.52 -11.58
CA THR A 126 -13.17 2.55 -12.61
C THR A 126 -14.60 3.06 -12.56
N MET A 127 -14.85 4.26 -13.09
CA MET A 127 -16.22 4.79 -13.18
C MET A 127 -17.11 3.86 -14.02
N GLY A 128 -16.56 3.21 -15.05
CA GLY A 128 -17.24 2.21 -15.87
C GLY A 128 -17.67 0.97 -15.07
N GLU A 129 -16.75 0.35 -14.32
CA GLU A 129 -17.04 -0.82 -13.48
C GLU A 129 -18.06 -0.50 -12.38
N LEU A 130 -17.99 0.70 -11.82
CA LEU A 130 -18.91 1.16 -10.78
C LEU A 130 -20.27 1.60 -11.34
N GLY A 131 -20.44 1.63 -12.67
CA GLY A 131 -21.64 2.12 -13.34
C GLY A 131 -21.96 3.57 -12.93
N ILE A 132 -20.93 4.41 -12.93
CA ILE A 132 -21.00 5.85 -12.67
C ILE A 132 -21.11 6.59 -14.00
N ASP A 133 -22.04 7.54 -14.04
CA ASP A 133 -22.29 8.44 -15.16
C ASP A 133 -22.87 9.75 -14.60
N ASP A 134 -23.09 10.75 -15.45
CA ASP A 134 -23.69 12.03 -15.07
C ASP A 134 -24.66 12.53 -16.16
N ASN A 135 -25.09 13.79 -16.06
CA ASN A 135 -25.92 14.49 -17.04
C ASN A 135 -25.44 14.35 -18.48
N GLU A 136 -26.38 14.35 -19.42
CA GLU A 136 -26.09 14.29 -20.84
C GLU A 136 -25.38 15.56 -21.36
N PRO A 137 -24.35 15.42 -22.23
CA PRO A 137 -23.77 14.17 -22.71
C PRO A 137 -22.99 13.43 -21.62
N GLY A 138 -23.36 12.17 -21.33
CA GLY A 138 -22.75 11.35 -20.28
C GLY A 138 -21.25 11.07 -20.48
N LEU A 139 -20.62 10.39 -19.53
CA LEU A 139 -19.18 10.10 -19.55
C LEU A 139 -18.78 9.31 -20.80
N THR A 140 -17.73 9.79 -21.46
CA THR A 140 -17.09 9.09 -22.58
C THR A 140 -16.44 7.79 -22.13
N ALA A 141 -16.14 6.88 -23.08
CA ALA A 141 -15.42 5.63 -22.78
C ALA A 141 -14.10 5.89 -22.03
N ARG A 142 -13.38 6.94 -22.40
CA ARG A 142 -12.11 7.34 -21.75
C ARG A 142 -12.32 7.90 -20.35
N GLU A 143 -13.35 8.72 -20.14
CA GLU A 143 -13.69 9.21 -18.79
C GLU A 143 -14.15 8.07 -17.87
N LYS A 144 -14.76 7.02 -18.44
CA LYS A 144 -15.15 5.81 -17.69
C LYS A 144 -13.95 5.00 -17.19
N GLU A 145 -12.74 5.22 -17.71
CA GLU A 145 -11.49 4.62 -17.23
C GLU A 145 -10.96 5.29 -15.95
N ALA A 146 -11.47 6.46 -15.56
CA ALA A 146 -11.03 7.14 -14.34
C ALA A 146 -11.30 6.28 -13.09
N THR A 147 -10.32 6.19 -12.20
CA THR A 147 -10.41 5.35 -11.00
C THR A 147 -10.84 6.15 -9.77
N VAL A 148 -11.36 5.48 -8.74
CA VAL A 148 -11.63 6.10 -7.42
C VAL A 148 -10.37 6.81 -6.87
N ALA A 149 -9.18 6.25 -7.07
CA ALA A 149 -7.93 6.90 -6.68
C ALA A 149 -7.73 8.24 -7.41
N ASP A 150 -8.02 8.30 -8.71
CA ASP A 150 -7.89 9.53 -9.49
C ASP A 150 -8.83 10.62 -8.99
N LEU A 151 -10.06 10.26 -8.62
CA LEU A 151 -11.01 11.18 -8.00
C LEU A 151 -10.49 11.71 -6.65
N LEU A 152 -9.97 10.83 -5.78
CA LEU A 152 -9.40 11.23 -4.48
C LEU A 152 -8.21 12.18 -4.65
N LYS A 153 -7.40 11.98 -5.69
CA LYS A 153 -6.24 12.82 -6.05
C LYS A 153 -6.62 14.10 -6.82
N ALA A 154 -7.90 14.27 -7.19
CA ALA A 154 -8.41 15.32 -8.07
C ALA A 154 -7.76 15.33 -9.47
N ARG A 155 -7.67 14.14 -10.08
CA ARG A 155 -7.00 13.87 -11.35
C ARG A 155 -7.84 13.03 -12.30
N SER A 156 -9.16 12.98 -12.15
CA SER A 156 -10.02 12.08 -12.93
C SER A 156 -9.98 12.34 -14.45
N GLY A 157 -9.66 13.56 -14.88
CA GLY A 157 -9.83 13.98 -16.27
C GLY A 157 -11.29 14.19 -16.68
N VAL A 158 -12.24 14.11 -15.74
CA VAL A 158 -13.67 14.37 -15.96
C VAL A 158 -13.98 15.82 -15.64
N TYR A 159 -14.37 16.60 -16.65
CA TYR A 159 -14.58 18.05 -16.53
C TYR A 159 -16.04 18.47 -16.72
N HIS A 160 -16.95 17.68 -16.15
CA HIS A 160 -18.37 18.03 -16.08
C HIS A 160 -18.63 19.22 -15.13
N PRO A 161 -19.70 20.01 -15.35
CA PRO A 161 -20.19 20.93 -14.33
C PRO A 161 -20.49 20.22 -13.01
N ALA A 162 -20.31 20.93 -11.90
CA ALA A 162 -20.56 20.35 -10.59
C ALA A 162 -21.20 21.36 -9.63
N LEU A 163 -22.05 20.85 -8.76
CA LEU A 163 -22.60 21.63 -7.66
C LEU A 163 -21.46 22.15 -6.76
N TYR A 164 -21.67 23.34 -6.17
CA TYR A 164 -20.73 24.02 -5.26
C TYR A 164 -19.45 24.59 -5.91
N GLU A 165 -19.36 24.67 -7.23
CA GLU A 165 -18.26 25.38 -7.89
C GLU A 165 -18.35 26.89 -7.66
N THR A 166 -17.22 27.52 -7.37
CA THR A 166 -17.10 28.98 -7.40
C THR A 166 -16.90 29.47 -8.83
N ASP A 167 -17.11 30.77 -9.09
CA ASP A 167 -16.90 31.34 -10.43
C ASP A 167 -15.46 31.15 -10.94
N SER A 168 -14.45 31.23 -10.07
CA SER A 168 -13.06 30.92 -10.43
C SER A 168 -12.90 29.44 -10.80
N MET A 169 -13.52 28.52 -10.06
CA MET A 169 -13.48 27.09 -10.40
C MET A 169 -14.08 26.81 -11.78
N LYS A 170 -15.23 27.43 -12.10
CA LYS A 170 -15.88 27.31 -13.41
C LYS A 170 -14.99 27.84 -14.54
N LYS A 171 -14.38 29.01 -14.35
CA LYS A 171 -13.47 29.62 -15.33
C LYS A 171 -12.20 28.81 -15.56
N ARG A 172 -11.68 28.15 -14.51
CA ARG A 172 -10.47 27.33 -14.55
C ARG A 172 -10.73 25.89 -14.99
N ARG A 173 -11.98 25.48 -15.16
CA ARG A 173 -12.29 24.10 -15.52
C ARG A 173 -11.65 23.81 -16.88
N PRO A 174 -10.80 22.78 -16.99
CA PRO A 174 -10.21 22.43 -18.27
C PRO A 174 -11.27 22.06 -19.30
N GLU A 175 -10.91 22.19 -20.58
CA GLU A 175 -11.76 21.73 -21.67
C GLU A 175 -11.98 20.21 -21.56
N ARG A 176 -13.21 19.74 -21.77
CA ARG A 176 -13.54 18.31 -21.67
C ARG A 176 -12.68 17.49 -22.65
N GLY A 177 -12.07 16.41 -22.17
CA GLY A 177 -11.20 15.55 -22.97
C GLY A 177 -9.75 16.04 -23.14
N SER A 178 -9.40 17.23 -22.63
CA SER A 178 -8.04 17.80 -22.73
C SER A 178 -6.95 16.97 -22.03
N HIS A 179 -7.32 16.18 -21.01
CA HIS A 179 -6.37 15.37 -20.24
C HIS A 179 -6.92 13.96 -19.96
N PRO A 180 -6.13 12.89 -20.16
CA PRO A 180 -6.49 11.56 -19.68
C PRO A 180 -6.62 11.47 -18.15
N PRO A 181 -7.37 10.48 -17.65
CA PRO A 181 -7.40 10.18 -16.22
C PRO A 181 -6.00 9.97 -15.63
N GLY A 182 -5.83 10.41 -14.39
CA GLY A 182 -4.58 10.31 -13.65
C GLY A 182 -3.49 11.27 -14.09
N THR A 183 -3.66 12.11 -15.13
CA THR A 183 -2.52 12.88 -15.70
C THR A 183 -2.44 14.36 -15.34
N TYR A 184 -3.55 14.98 -14.96
CA TYR A 184 -3.61 16.42 -14.68
C TYR A 184 -4.39 16.71 -13.41
N TRP A 185 -3.90 17.62 -12.58
CA TRP A 185 -4.57 18.03 -11.36
C TRP A 185 -5.45 19.26 -11.61
N TYR A 186 -6.72 19.15 -11.23
CA TYR A 186 -7.67 20.25 -11.18
C TYR A 186 -8.48 20.10 -9.88
N TYR A 187 -8.71 21.20 -9.17
CA TYR A 187 -9.51 21.15 -7.94
C TYR A 187 -11.00 20.89 -8.29
N ASN A 188 -11.35 19.62 -8.46
CA ASN A 188 -12.52 19.19 -9.20
C ASN A 188 -13.72 18.85 -8.30
N ASN A 189 -14.70 19.74 -8.21
CA ASN A 189 -15.91 19.44 -7.43
C ASN A 189 -16.72 18.27 -7.98
N TRP A 190 -16.60 17.95 -9.27
CA TRP A 190 -17.23 16.76 -9.81
C TRP A 190 -16.68 15.51 -9.11
N ASP A 191 -15.34 15.33 -9.10
CA ASP A 191 -14.66 14.23 -8.39
C ASP A 191 -15.12 14.13 -6.94
N PHE A 192 -15.17 15.28 -6.26
CA PHE A 192 -15.47 15.32 -4.84
C PHE A 192 -16.92 14.94 -4.54
N ASN A 193 -17.88 15.28 -5.41
CA ASN A 193 -19.30 14.98 -5.26
C ASN A 193 -19.63 13.55 -5.67
N VAL A 194 -19.05 13.06 -6.78
CA VAL A 194 -19.26 11.68 -7.24
C VAL A 194 -18.67 10.65 -6.28
N LEU A 195 -17.56 10.96 -5.59
CA LEU A 195 -17.08 10.12 -4.48
C LEU A 195 -18.16 9.94 -3.40
N GLY A 196 -18.97 10.96 -3.12
CA GLY A 196 -20.12 10.81 -2.22
C GLY A 196 -21.14 9.80 -2.76
N THR A 197 -21.45 9.88 -4.06
CA THR A 197 -22.38 8.96 -4.74
C THR A 197 -21.85 7.53 -4.76
N ILE A 198 -20.57 7.33 -5.11
CA ILE A 198 -19.90 6.02 -5.12
C ILE A 198 -19.95 5.43 -3.71
N PHE A 199 -19.61 6.22 -2.69
CA PHE A 199 -19.61 5.78 -1.31
C PHE A 199 -21.00 5.26 -0.90
N GLU A 200 -22.07 6.03 -1.13
CA GLU A 200 -23.42 5.59 -0.77
C GLU A 200 -23.85 4.34 -1.52
N LYS A 201 -23.61 4.30 -2.85
CA LYS A 201 -23.99 3.18 -3.71
C LYS A 201 -23.34 1.87 -3.28
N GLN A 202 -22.06 1.92 -2.91
CA GLN A 202 -21.30 0.71 -2.55
C GLN A 202 -21.46 0.35 -1.08
N VAL A 203 -21.46 1.33 -0.18
CA VAL A 203 -21.48 1.07 1.27
C VAL A 203 -22.89 0.84 1.79
N GLY A 204 -23.91 1.50 1.22
CA GLY A 204 -25.30 1.42 1.66
C GLY A 204 -25.62 2.31 2.87
N LEU A 205 -24.78 3.31 3.15
CA LEU A 205 -24.99 4.34 4.18
C LEU A 205 -24.81 5.71 3.55
N SER A 206 -25.54 6.72 4.03
CA SER A 206 -25.23 8.08 3.63
C SER A 206 -23.85 8.53 4.15
N VAL A 207 -23.25 9.50 3.49
CA VAL A 207 -21.97 10.11 3.94
C VAL A 207 -22.11 10.63 5.37
N PHE A 208 -23.26 11.20 5.72
CA PHE A 208 -23.52 11.78 7.04
C PHE A 208 -23.68 10.70 8.13
N GLU A 209 -24.45 9.64 7.87
CA GLU A 209 -24.62 8.52 8.81
C GLU A 209 -23.31 7.76 9.00
N ALA A 210 -22.53 7.57 7.93
CA ALA A 210 -21.22 6.94 8.01
C ALA A 210 -20.24 7.80 8.81
N PHE A 211 -20.23 9.12 8.62
CA PHE A 211 -19.44 10.04 9.43
C PHE A 211 -19.84 9.97 10.90
N GLU A 212 -21.13 10.00 11.21
CA GLU A 212 -21.62 9.89 12.58
C GLU A 212 -21.15 8.59 13.24
N ARG A 213 -21.42 7.46 12.59
CA ARG A 213 -21.17 6.12 13.11
C ARG A 213 -19.69 5.81 13.26
N TYR A 214 -18.88 6.15 12.27
CA TYR A 214 -17.48 5.71 12.21
C TYR A 214 -16.49 6.76 12.73
N LEU A 215 -16.89 8.03 12.83
CA LEU A 215 -16.00 9.10 13.28
C LEU A 215 -16.60 9.88 14.45
N ALA A 216 -17.77 10.51 14.29
CA ALA A 216 -18.29 11.41 15.33
C ALA A 216 -18.53 10.70 16.68
N GLN A 217 -19.17 9.53 16.66
CA GLN A 217 -19.41 8.74 17.87
C GLN A 217 -18.11 8.18 18.49
N PRO A 218 -17.21 7.51 17.75
CA PRO A 218 -15.94 7.03 18.33
C PRO A 218 -15.04 8.14 18.88
N LEU A 219 -15.04 9.31 18.25
CA LEU A 219 -14.26 10.47 18.69
C LEU A 219 -14.94 11.26 19.82
N GLN A 220 -16.19 10.90 20.17
CA GLN A 220 -17.00 11.62 21.15
C GLN A 220 -17.13 13.11 20.79
N MET A 221 -17.46 13.39 19.51
CA MET A 221 -17.77 14.75 19.06
C MET A 221 -18.96 15.30 19.86
N GLU A 222 -18.81 16.50 20.42
CA GLU A 222 -19.73 17.07 21.41
C GLU A 222 -20.95 17.74 20.78
N ASP A 223 -20.77 18.34 19.61
CA ASP A 223 -21.78 19.17 18.97
C ASP A 223 -22.30 18.61 17.66
N PHE A 224 -21.63 17.61 17.10
CA PHE A 224 -22.05 17.02 15.84
C PHE A 224 -23.52 16.55 15.94
N ARG A 225 -24.31 16.91 14.93
CA ARG A 225 -25.70 16.48 14.79
C ARG A 225 -25.93 16.14 13.33
N LEU A 226 -26.56 15.00 13.08
CA LEU A 226 -26.88 14.56 11.74
C LEU A 226 -27.75 15.58 10.97
N GLN A 227 -28.68 16.24 11.67
CA GLN A 227 -29.57 17.27 11.10
C GLN A 227 -28.86 18.55 10.63
N ASP A 228 -27.60 18.76 11.02
CA ASP A 228 -26.79 19.92 10.59
C ASP A 228 -25.98 19.61 9.30
N ALA A 229 -26.29 18.49 8.65
CA ALA A 229 -25.74 18.08 7.39
C ALA A 229 -26.87 17.72 6.41
N GLU A 230 -26.75 18.16 5.16
CA GLU A 230 -27.79 17.96 4.15
C GLU A 230 -27.19 17.80 2.76
N TYR A 231 -27.90 17.12 1.87
CA TYR A 231 -27.53 17.06 0.46
C TYR A 231 -28.05 18.28 -0.28
N PHE A 232 -27.16 18.98 -0.99
CA PHE A 232 -27.55 19.99 -1.95
C PHE A 232 -27.62 19.37 -3.34
N ARG A 233 -28.79 19.49 -3.98
CA ARG A 233 -29.08 18.99 -5.33
C ARG A 233 -29.35 20.16 -6.27
N GLY A 234 -29.03 19.99 -7.54
CA GLY A 234 -29.25 21.00 -8.56
C GLY A 234 -29.02 20.44 -9.96
N SER A 235 -29.20 21.25 -10.99
CA SER A 235 -29.15 20.82 -12.39
C SER A 235 -27.73 20.59 -12.94
N ASP A 236 -26.69 21.11 -12.28
CA ASP A 236 -25.32 21.05 -12.81
C ASP A 236 -24.79 19.61 -12.88
N SER A 237 -25.17 18.74 -11.95
CA SER A 237 -24.77 17.33 -11.90
C SER A 237 -25.79 16.50 -11.11
N ILE A 238 -25.95 15.21 -11.45
CA ILE A 238 -26.76 14.29 -10.64
C ILE A 238 -26.10 13.98 -9.29
N HIS A 239 -24.79 14.23 -9.15
CA HIS A 239 -24.03 13.96 -7.94
C HIS A 239 -24.18 15.13 -6.94
N PRO A 240 -24.86 14.90 -5.81
CA PRO A 240 -25.14 15.97 -4.85
C PRO A 240 -23.87 16.44 -4.15
N ALA A 241 -23.82 17.73 -3.80
CA ALA A 241 -22.87 18.20 -2.80
C ALA A 241 -23.39 17.83 -1.40
N TYR A 242 -22.48 17.58 -0.46
CA TYR A 242 -22.78 17.10 0.90
C TYR A 242 -22.28 18.05 2.01
N PRO A 243 -22.75 19.30 2.07
CA PRO A 243 -22.33 20.25 3.10
C PRO A 243 -22.55 19.72 4.53
N PHE A 244 -21.58 20.04 5.39
CA PHE A 244 -21.67 19.87 6.85
C PHE A 244 -21.66 21.25 7.51
N ARG A 245 -22.37 21.40 8.62
CA ARG A 245 -22.07 22.43 9.62
C ARG A 245 -21.44 21.76 10.84
N MET A 246 -20.33 22.31 11.32
CA MET A 246 -19.57 21.71 12.42
C MET A 246 -18.85 22.77 13.23
N THR A 247 -18.56 22.49 14.50
CA THR A 247 -17.88 23.39 15.45
C THR A 247 -16.36 23.31 15.32
N ALA A 248 -15.64 24.29 15.85
CA ALA A 248 -14.18 24.27 15.84
C ALA A 248 -13.63 23.12 16.72
N ARG A 249 -14.26 22.89 17.87
CA ARG A 249 -13.83 21.85 18.83
C ARG A 249 -14.00 20.42 18.32
N ASP A 250 -15.04 20.13 17.53
CA ASP A 250 -15.21 18.79 16.95
C ASP A 250 -14.28 18.57 15.74
N MET A 251 -14.02 19.62 14.97
CA MET A 251 -12.96 19.60 13.96
C MET A 251 -11.58 19.34 14.58
N ALA A 252 -11.32 19.84 15.78
CA ALA A 252 -10.06 19.60 16.48
C ALA A 252 -9.88 18.12 16.88
N ARG A 253 -10.97 17.42 17.23
CA ARG A 253 -10.92 15.96 17.48
C ARG A 253 -10.53 15.19 16.23
N PHE A 254 -11.12 15.56 15.09
CA PHE A 254 -10.78 14.98 13.79
C PHE A 254 -9.31 15.27 13.41
N GLY A 255 -8.83 16.49 13.63
CA GLY A 255 -7.42 16.82 13.44
C GLY A 255 -6.48 16.01 14.34
N LEU A 256 -6.85 15.82 15.62
CA LEU A 256 -6.04 15.07 16.59
C LEU A 256 -5.99 13.58 16.27
N LEU A 257 -7.09 13.00 15.77
CA LEU A 257 -7.12 11.65 15.23
C LEU A 257 -6.04 11.47 14.15
N PHE A 258 -5.95 12.41 13.22
CA PHE A 258 -4.96 12.39 12.14
C PHE A 258 -3.53 12.68 12.61
N ALA A 259 -3.35 13.60 13.57
CA ALA A 259 -2.06 13.87 14.20
C ALA A 259 -1.45 12.60 14.82
N ARG A 260 -2.31 11.65 15.23
CA ARG A 260 -1.94 10.40 15.91
C ARG A 260 -2.14 9.16 15.04
N GLY A 261 -2.01 9.31 13.73
CA GLY A 261 -2.00 8.18 12.80
C GLY A 261 -3.31 7.38 12.80
N GLY A 262 -4.44 8.01 13.15
CA GLY A 262 -5.76 7.38 13.15
C GLY A 262 -6.10 6.63 14.44
N GLN A 263 -5.29 6.76 15.49
CA GLN A 263 -5.56 6.17 16.79
C GLN A 263 -6.36 7.09 17.69
N TRP A 264 -7.30 6.51 18.44
CA TRP A 264 -8.10 7.18 19.46
C TRP A 264 -8.30 6.27 20.66
N GLN A 265 -7.83 6.69 21.85
CA GLN A 265 -8.01 5.96 23.11
C GLN A 265 -7.65 4.45 23.02
N GLY A 266 -6.48 4.14 22.42
CA GLY A 266 -6.00 2.76 22.27
C GLY A 266 -6.67 1.95 21.15
N ARG A 267 -7.60 2.55 20.40
CA ARG A 267 -8.25 1.93 19.23
C ARG A 267 -7.79 2.59 17.94
N GLN A 268 -7.44 1.78 16.94
CA GLN A 268 -7.24 2.25 15.57
C GLN A 268 -8.61 2.49 14.91
N ILE A 269 -8.98 3.76 14.72
CA ILE A 269 -10.25 4.13 14.07
C ILE A 269 -10.08 4.21 12.55
N VAL A 270 -9.03 4.90 12.10
CA VAL A 270 -8.66 5.02 10.68
C VAL A 270 -7.32 4.31 10.52
N PRO A 271 -7.14 3.38 9.57
CA PRO A 271 -5.85 2.68 9.41
C PRO A 271 -4.67 3.65 9.27
N ALA A 272 -3.56 3.36 9.93
CA ALA A 272 -2.39 4.24 9.93
C ALA A 272 -1.81 4.43 8.52
N ASP A 273 -1.86 3.39 7.69
CA ASP A 273 -1.45 3.46 6.29
C ASP A 273 -2.40 4.35 5.46
N TRP A 274 -3.70 4.37 5.77
CA TRP A 274 -4.62 5.32 5.14
C TRP A 274 -4.31 6.76 5.54
N VAL A 275 -4.01 7.03 6.81
CA VAL A 275 -3.60 8.38 7.25
C VAL A 275 -2.34 8.82 6.50
N ALA A 276 -1.33 7.96 6.41
CA ALA A 276 -0.10 8.24 5.68
C ALA A 276 -0.36 8.48 4.17
N ARG A 277 -1.08 7.58 3.49
CA ARG A 277 -1.42 7.72 2.07
C ARG A 277 -2.25 8.97 1.81
N SER A 278 -3.32 9.18 2.56
CA SER A 278 -4.24 10.29 2.30
C SER A 278 -3.59 11.66 2.47
N THR A 279 -2.56 11.75 3.30
CA THR A 279 -1.77 12.96 3.56
C THR A 279 -0.43 12.98 2.81
N THR A 280 -0.20 12.03 1.89
CA THR A 280 0.94 12.03 0.96
C THR A 280 0.65 12.93 -0.24
N THR A 281 1.65 13.67 -0.70
CA THR A 281 1.53 14.52 -1.89
C THR A 281 1.57 13.70 -3.18
N TYR A 282 0.43 13.61 -3.88
CA TYR A 282 0.35 12.98 -5.21
C TYR A 282 0.27 13.99 -6.34
N SER A 283 -0.21 15.21 -6.04
CA SER A 283 -0.44 16.24 -7.05
C SER A 283 0.19 17.57 -6.63
N PRO A 284 0.94 18.24 -7.52
CA PRO A 284 1.32 19.63 -7.32
C PRO A 284 0.10 20.54 -7.56
N ALA A 285 -0.39 21.21 -6.53
CA ALA A 285 -1.52 22.12 -6.63
C ALA A 285 -1.08 23.48 -7.18
N THR A 286 -1.64 23.89 -8.32
CA THR A 286 -1.22 25.10 -9.07
C THR A 286 -2.18 26.29 -8.90
N THR A 287 -1.62 27.51 -8.91
CA THR A 287 -2.38 28.77 -9.01
C THR A 287 -2.92 28.99 -10.43
N GLU A 288 -3.62 30.09 -10.67
CA GLU A 288 -4.08 30.46 -12.03
C GLU A 288 -2.90 30.72 -12.98
N GLU A 289 -1.80 31.24 -12.45
CA GLU A 289 -0.55 31.52 -13.17
C GLU A 289 0.33 30.26 -13.33
N GLY A 290 -0.18 29.08 -12.97
CA GLY A 290 0.54 27.81 -13.08
C GLY A 290 1.59 27.56 -12.00
N GLN A 291 1.69 28.41 -10.97
CA GLN A 291 2.68 28.25 -9.91
C GLN A 291 2.23 27.21 -8.86
N VAL A 292 3.11 26.29 -8.47
CA VAL A 292 2.81 25.32 -7.42
C VAL A 292 2.84 26.01 -6.06
N HIS A 293 1.73 25.95 -5.31
CA HIS A 293 1.60 26.61 -4.01
C HIS A 293 1.38 25.64 -2.84
N ALA A 294 1.03 24.38 -3.13
CA ALA A 294 0.86 23.32 -2.14
C ALA A 294 0.94 21.94 -2.80
N GLY A 295 1.03 20.90 -1.99
CA GLY A 295 0.75 19.54 -2.43
C GLY A 295 -0.73 19.21 -2.24
N TYR A 296 -1.20 18.18 -2.94
CA TYR A 296 -2.53 17.60 -2.74
C TYR A 296 -2.45 16.07 -2.66
N GLY A 297 -3.08 15.51 -1.63
CA GLY A 297 -3.20 14.08 -1.38
C GLY A 297 -4.60 13.55 -1.69
N TYR A 298 -5.08 12.57 -0.92
CA TYR A 298 -6.47 12.10 -1.01
C TYR A 298 -7.39 13.07 -0.29
N LEU A 299 -7.76 14.15 -0.97
CA LEU A 299 -8.61 15.23 -0.46
C LEU A 299 -8.01 15.98 0.76
N TRP A 300 -6.67 15.99 0.87
CA TRP A 300 -5.91 16.75 1.87
C TRP A 300 -4.94 17.70 1.17
N TRP A 301 -4.75 18.89 1.74
CA TRP A 301 -3.66 19.78 1.34
C TRP A 301 -2.40 19.37 2.08
N THR A 302 -1.29 19.22 1.37
CA THR A 302 -0.04 18.68 1.91
C THR A 302 1.14 19.61 1.61
N GLN A 303 2.30 19.32 2.17
CA GLN A 303 3.53 20.06 1.86
C GLN A 303 4.02 19.78 0.43
N PHE A 304 4.59 20.80 -0.20
CA PHE A 304 5.31 20.67 -1.46
C PHE A 304 6.60 21.50 -1.41
N GLY A 305 7.74 20.90 -1.78
CA GLY A 305 9.06 21.54 -1.69
C GLY A 305 9.37 22.05 -0.29
N GLY A 306 9.02 21.27 0.75
CA GLY A 306 9.24 21.63 2.16
C GLY A 306 8.31 22.72 2.73
N ARG A 307 7.36 23.26 1.95
CA ARG A 307 6.49 24.37 2.37
C ARG A 307 5.02 23.94 2.43
N HIS A 308 4.29 24.40 3.45
CA HIS A 308 2.84 24.15 3.59
C HIS A 308 1.99 25.43 3.52
N LEU A 309 2.41 26.45 4.27
CA LEU A 309 1.82 27.78 4.32
C LEU A 309 2.87 28.81 3.89
N GLU A 310 2.40 29.93 3.35
CA GLU A 310 3.28 31.01 2.94
C GLU A 310 3.97 31.65 4.15
N LYS A 311 5.30 31.72 4.14
CA LYS A 311 6.12 32.36 5.19
C LYS A 311 5.91 31.79 6.60
N VAL A 312 5.59 30.50 6.70
CA VAL A 312 5.53 29.77 7.99
C VAL A 312 6.46 28.56 7.91
N GLU A 313 7.36 28.45 8.88
CA GLU A 313 8.22 27.28 9.02
C GLU A 313 7.46 26.18 9.77
N LEU A 314 7.18 25.08 9.07
CA LEU A 314 6.42 23.96 9.60
C LEU A 314 7.18 22.65 9.34
N PRO A 315 7.22 21.70 10.30
CA PRO A 315 7.88 20.41 10.14
C PRO A 315 7.37 19.63 8.93
N GLN A 316 8.20 18.74 8.41
CA GLN A 316 7.81 17.78 7.38
C GLN A 316 6.65 16.89 7.88
N GLY A 317 5.73 16.56 6.97
CA GLY A 317 4.52 15.81 7.30
C GLY A 317 3.37 16.70 7.80
N THR A 318 3.48 18.03 7.67
CA THR A 318 2.38 18.95 7.96
C THR A 318 1.36 18.94 6.82
N PHE A 319 0.08 18.88 7.18
CA PHE A 319 -1.04 18.89 6.22
C PHE A 319 -2.24 19.66 6.78
N SER A 320 -3.21 19.95 5.93
CA SER A 320 -4.45 20.61 6.36
C SER A 320 -5.68 20.25 5.54
N ALA A 321 -6.84 20.30 6.18
CA ALA A 321 -8.11 20.43 5.50
C ALA A 321 -8.44 21.92 5.38
N ARG A 322 -8.82 22.37 4.17
CA ARG A 322 -9.04 23.81 3.88
C ARG A 322 -10.44 24.03 3.31
N GLY A 323 -11.12 25.07 3.77
CA GLY A 323 -12.44 25.50 3.33
C GLY A 323 -12.45 26.93 2.82
N ALA A 324 -13.42 27.25 1.95
CA ALA A 324 -13.62 28.58 1.40
C ALA A 324 -13.80 29.63 2.52
N GLY A 325 -13.29 30.85 2.28
CA GLY A 325 -13.34 31.95 3.26
C GLY A 325 -12.27 31.92 4.35
N GLY A 326 -11.35 30.94 4.32
CA GLY A 326 -10.24 30.85 5.25
C GLY A 326 -10.48 29.86 6.40
N HIS A 327 -11.24 28.79 6.17
CA HIS A 327 -11.42 27.74 7.19
C HIS A 327 -10.27 26.73 7.14
N TYR A 328 -9.70 26.38 8.29
CA TYR A 328 -8.57 25.43 8.36
C TYR A 328 -8.73 24.43 9.50
N ILE A 329 -8.32 23.19 9.24
CA ILE A 329 -7.78 22.26 10.24
C ILE A 329 -6.33 22.05 9.84
N LEU A 330 -5.40 22.71 10.52
CA LEU A 330 -3.96 22.52 10.34
C LEU A 330 -3.48 21.46 11.33
N VAL A 331 -2.78 20.44 10.82
CA VAL A 331 -2.28 19.32 11.61
C VAL A 331 -0.77 19.25 11.47
N VAL A 332 -0.06 19.30 12.60
CA VAL A 332 1.39 19.16 12.68
C VAL A 332 1.69 17.94 13.56
N PRO A 333 1.71 16.71 12.97
CA PRO A 333 1.80 15.47 13.74
C PRO A 333 3.04 15.40 14.63
N VAL A 334 4.15 15.89 14.10
CA VAL A 334 5.46 15.95 14.76
C VAL A 334 5.41 16.73 16.08
N TRP A 335 4.52 17.70 16.21
CA TRP A 335 4.31 18.48 17.43
C TRP A 335 3.07 18.04 18.23
N ASP A 336 2.35 17.01 17.80
CA ASP A 336 1.00 16.67 18.29
C ASP A 336 0.11 17.92 18.43
N LEU A 337 0.17 18.78 17.40
CA LEU A 337 -0.46 20.10 17.36
C LEU A 337 -1.55 20.13 16.29
N VAL A 338 -2.72 20.65 16.68
CA VAL A 338 -3.85 20.91 15.80
C VAL A 338 -4.30 22.35 16.00
N ILE A 339 -4.42 23.11 14.91
CA ILE A 339 -4.97 24.46 14.91
C ILE A 339 -6.21 24.46 14.02
N VAL A 340 -7.37 24.74 14.62
CA VAL A 340 -8.62 24.95 13.90
C VAL A 340 -8.93 26.44 13.83
N HIS A 341 -9.18 26.93 12.62
CA HIS A 341 -9.54 28.32 12.36
C HIS A 341 -10.84 28.41 11.57
N ARG A 342 -11.75 29.28 12.01
CA ARG A 342 -13.09 29.45 11.46
C ARG A 342 -13.40 30.91 11.18
N VAL A 343 -14.21 31.12 10.15
CA VAL A 343 -14.72 32.42 9.71
C VAL A 343 -16.24 32.33 9.58
N ASP A 344 -16.96 33.39 9.91
CA ASP A 344 -18.41 33.44 9.72
C ASP A 344 -18.76 33.77 8.27
N THR A 345 -18.81 32.72 7.47
CA THR A 345 -19.13 32.76 6.04
C THR A 345 -20.62 32.53 5.77
N ASP A 346 -21.47 32.53 6.80
CA ASP A 346 -22.92 32.50 6.62
C ASP A 346 -23.47 33.90 6.29
N GLN A 347 -22.71 34.95 6.59
CA GLN A 347 -23.02 36.32 6.21
C GLN A 347 -22.68 36.55 4.73
N LYS A 348 -23.64 37.09 3.96
CA LYS A 348 -23.55 37.29 2.50
C LYS A 348 -22.31 38.09 2.08
N ASP A 349 -21.95 39.10 2.86
CA ASP A 349 -20.75 39.94 2.69
C ASP A 349 -19.82 39.81 3.91
N GLY A 350 -19.80 38.62 4.50
CA GLY A 350 -19.01 38.30 5.70
C GLY A 350 -17.50 38.35 5.46
N PRO A 351 -16.73 38.37 6.55
CA PRO A 351 -15.27 38.40 6.48
C PRO A 351 -14.71 37.20 5.71
N ARG A 352 -13.53 37.40 5.11
CA ARG A 352 -12.72 36.34 4.51
C ARG A 352 -11.29 36.52 5.00
N VAL A 353 -10.66 35.41 5.36
CA VAL A 353 -9.25 35.41 5.76
C VAL A 353 -8.41 34.85 4.63
N GLU A 354 -7.49 35.68 4.12
CA GLU A 354 -6.58 35.29 3.06
C GLU A 354 -5.47 34.35 3.55
N ARG A 355 -4.85 33.62 2.61
CA ARG A 355 -3.81 32.62 2.94
C ARG A 355 -2.62 33.23 3.69
N ALA A 356 -2.18 34.42 3.28
CA ALA A 356 -1.06 35.13 3.91
C ALA A 356 -1.42 35.61 5.32
N GLU A 357 -2.66 36.04 5.55
CA GLU A 357 -3.15 36.44 6.87
C GLU A 357 -3.22 35.24 7.81
N PHE A 358 -3.76 34.11 7.33
CA PHE A 358 -3.76 32.87 8.11
C PHE A 358 -2.32 32.41 8.43
N GLY A 359 -1.39 32.49 7.48
CA GLY A 359 0.03 32.19 7.74
C GLY A 359 0.63 33.07 8.83
N LYS A 360 0.38 34.38 8.79
CA LYS A 360 0.79 35.30 9.86
C LYS A 360 0.16 34.96 11.21
N LEU A 361 -1.13 34.61 11.23
CA LEU A 361 -1.83 34.18 12.44
C LEU A 361 -1.20 32.91 13.03
N VAL A 362 -0.87 31.93 12.19
CA VAL A 362 -0.16 30.71 12.63
C VAL A 362 1.19 31.06 13.22
N ASN A 363 1.98 31.98 12.63
CA ASN A 363 3.24 32.42 13.25
C ASN A 363 3.03 33.02 14.65
N LEU A 364 2.02 33.88 14.83
CA LEU A 364 1.70 34.46 16.16
C LEU A 364 1.30 33.38 17.18
N ILE A 365 0.47 32.41 16.77
CA ILE A 365 0.11 31.26 17.61
C ILE A 365 1.37 30.47 17.97
N LEU A 366 2.18 30.10 16.97
CA LEU A 366 3.40 29.36 17.22
C LEU A 366 4.33 30.14 18.15
N ASP A 367 4.42 31.47 18.06
CA ASP A 367 5.33 32.28 18.90
C ASP A 367 4.98 32.25 20.38
N ALA A 368 3.73 31.91 20.69
CA ALA A 368 3.28 31.59 22.04
C ALA A 368 3.69 30.16 22.49
N MET A 369 3.98 29.24 21.57
CA MET A 369 4.35 27.86 21.88
C MET A 369 5.71 27.77 22.59
N PRO A 370 5.86 26.92 23.62
CA PRO A 370 7.13 26.74 24.31
C PRO A 370 8.26 26.34 23.36
N THR A 371 9.40 27.04 23.45
CA THR A 371 10.57 26.77 22.59
C THR A 371 11.07 25.33 22.71
N LYS A 372 10.99 24.74 23.92
CA LYS A 372 11.33 23.33 24.15
C LYS A 372 10.44 22.38 23.34
N SER A 373 9.15 22.68 23.20
CA SER A 373 8.22 21.88 22.40
C SER A 373 8.48 22.01 20.90
N ARG A 374 8.93 23.18 20.44
CA ARG A 374 9.44 23.37 19.06
C ARG A 374 10.77 22.63 18.82
N GLN A 375 11.62 22.48 19.85
CA GLN A 375 12.99 21.91 19.78
C GLN A 375 13.12 20.43 20.19
N ALA A 376 12.14 19.82 20.86
CA ALA A 376 12.21 18.49 21.49
C ALA A 376 12.49 17.30 20.55
N ILE A 377 12.78 17.55 19.28
CA ILE A 377 12.90 16.57 18.20
C ILE A 377 14.34 16.52 17.63
N ALA A 378 15.27 17.29 18.20
CA ALA A 378 16.69 16.97 18.04
C ALA A 378 17.16 15.83 18.98
N GLY A 379 16.36 15.43 19.98
CA GLY A 379 16.87 14.69 21.14
C GLY A 379 16.15 13.42 21.59
N THR A 380 14.82 13.38 21.80
CA THR A 380 14.27 12.36 22.73
C THR A 380 12.79 11.99 22.53
N VAL A 381 12.37 11.77 21.28
CA VAL A 381 11.21 10.90 21.00
C VAL A 381 11.74 9.80 20.09
N GLN A 382 11.75 8.55 20.55
CA GLN A 382 11.68 7.43 19.61
C GLN A 382 10.32 7.57 18.93
N PRO A 383 10.27 7.94 17.65
CA PRO A 383 9.01 7.95 16.94
C PRO A 383 8.45 6.52 17.02
N ALA A 384 7.14 6.38 17.22
CA ALA A 384 6.48 5.14 16.85
C ALA A 384 6.80 4.93 15.36
N ALA A 385 7.81 4.09 15.10
CA ALA A 385 8.56 3.97 13.85
C ALA A 385 8.09 4.92 12.73
N LEU A 386 8.46 6.21 12.83
CA LEU A 386 8.75 6.94 11.60
C LEU A 386 9.97 6.20 11.07
N LEU A 387 9.73 5.43 10.01
CA LEU A 387 10.75 4.80 9.20
C LEU A 387 11.93 5.76 9.06
N PRO A 388 13.19 5.28 9.11
CA PRO A 388 14.34 6.13 8.81
C PRO A 388 13.99 6.89 7.54
N VAL A 389 14.15 8.22 7.56
CA VAL A 389 13.85 9.08 6.42
C VAL A 389 14.52 8.44 5.22
N LEU A 390 13.69 7.78 4.41
CA LEU A 390 14.11 7.29 3.12
C LEU A 390 14.53 8.53 2.36
N PRO A 391 15.57 8.46 1.53
CA PRO A 391 15.82 9.50 0.57
C PRO A 391 14.49 9.91 -0.06
N THR A 392 14.27 11.21 -0.15
CA THR A 392 12.97 11.86 -0.36
C THR A 392 12.29 11.49 -1.68
N SER A 393 12.98 10.71 -2.52
CA SER A 393 12.46 10.02 -3.69
C SER A 393 13.31 8.77 -4.00
N LEU A 394 12.74 7.83 -4.77
CA LEU A 394 13.49 6.70 -5.36
C LEU A 394 14.73 7.17 -6.15
N ASP A 395 14.66 8.37 -6.74
CA ASP A 395 15.72 8.94 -7.57
C ASP A 395 16.97 9.35 -6.78
N GLU A 396 16.88 9.42 -5.45
CA GLU A 396 18.04 9.60 -4.55
C GLU A 396 18.52 8.26 -3.97
N LEU A 397 17.57 7.42 -3.52
CA LEU A 397 17.89 6.16 -2.84
C LEU A 397 18.54 5.14 -3.78
N VAL A 398 17.96 4.94 -4.96
CA VAL A 398 18.41 3.88 -5.86
C VAL A 398 19.84 4.12 -6.35
N PRO A 399 20.23 5.33 -6.81
CA PRO A 399 21.62 5.59 -7.17
C PRO A 399 22.61 5.39 -5.99
N ALA A 400 22.22 5.76 -4.77
CA ALA A 400 23.06 5.55 -3.58
C ALA A 400 23.27 4.05 -3.30
N LEU A 401 22.21 3.25 -3.37
CA LEU A 401 22.30 1.79 -3.22
C LEU A 401 23.08 1.14 -4.36
N MET A 402 22.91 1.61 -5.60
CA MET A 402 23.68 1.15 -6.74
C MET A 402 25.18 1.38 -6.55
N ALA A 403 25.58 2.57 -6.08
CA ALA A 403 26.96 2.87 -5.77
C ALA A 403 27.50 2.00 -4.64
N LYS A 404 26.73 1.86 -3.54
CA LYS A 404 27.08 1.05 -2.37
C LYS A 404 27.29 -0.42 -2.72
N HIS A 405 26.40 -1.00 -3.53
CA HIS A 405 26.39 -2.42 -3.85
C HIS A 405 26.99 -2.76 -5.22
N LYS A 406 27.59 -1.76 -5.89
CA LYS A 406 28.23 -1.92 -7.22
C LYS A 406 27.28 -2.52 -8.25
N VAL A 407 26.05 -1.99 -8.33
CA VAL A 407 25.02 -2.41 -9.29
C VAL A 407 25.05 -1.47 -10.50
N PRO A 408 25.45 -1.95 -11.70
CA PRO A 408 25.58 -1.10 -12.89
C PRO A 408 24.24 -0.63 -13.45
N GLY A 409 23.21 -1.46 -13.38
CA GLY A 409 21.89 -1.17 -13.93
C GLY A 409 20.76 -1.87 -13.16
N VAL A 410 19.66 -1.15 -12.98
CA VAL A 410 18.44 -1.62 -12.34
C VAL A 410 17.21 -1.04 -13.04
N SER A 411 16.16 -1.84 -13.15
CA SER A 411 14.82 -1.39 -13.54
C SER A 411 13.80 -1.84 -12.50
N ILE A 412 12.89 -0.93 -12.16
CA ILE A 412 11.91 -1.06 -11.09
C ILE A 412 10.54 -0.65 -11.63
N VAL A 413 9.53 -1.47 -11.37
CA VAL A 413 8.13 -1.13 -11.64
C VAL A 413 7.34 -1.20 -10.35
N GLY A 414 6.61 -0.13 -10.05
CA GLY A 414 5.70 -0.04 -8.92
C GLY A 414 4.26 -0.25 -9.35
N ILE A 415 3.55 -1.05 -8.58
CA ILE A 415 2.11 -1.29 -8.71
C ILE A 415 1.44 -0.63 -7.52
N GLU A 416 0.44 0.20 -7.79
CA GLU A 416 -0.42 0.81 -6.78
C GLU A 416 -1.86 0.67 -7.25
N ASP A 417 -2.76 0.37 -6.30
CA ASP A 417 -4.18 0.22 -6.59
C ASP A 417 -4.42 -0.68 -7.82
N ARG A 418 -3.78 -1.85 -7.84
CA ARG A 418 -3.88 -2.93 -8.85
C ARG A 418 -3.49 -2.53 -10.28
N HIS A 419 -2.83 -1.39 -10.45
CA HIS A 419 -2.36 -0.90 -11.74
C HIS A 419 -0.86 -0.57 -11.67
N ILE A 420 -0.20 -0.62 -12.84
CA ILE A 420 1.17 -0.14 -12.95
C ILE A 420 1.15 1.38 -12.75
N ALA A 421 1.72 1.83 -11.64
CA ALA A 421 1.66 3.23 -11.23
C ALA A 421 2.86 4.02 -11.76
N TRP A 422 4.04 3.39 -11.78
CA TRP A 422 5.27 4.02 -12.24
C TRP A 422 6.32 2.99 -12.62
N GLU A 423 7.27 3.43 -13.43
CA GLU A 423 8.48 2.70 -13.78
C GLU A 423 9.69 3.63 -13.59
N ARG A 424 10.83 3.06 -13.16
CA ARG A 424 12.11 3.75 -13.02
C ARG A 424 13.25 2.87 -13.49
N GLN A 425 14.19 3.46 -14.21
CA GLN A 425 15.40 2.79 -14.67
C GLN A 425 16.61 3.64 -14.35
N TYR A 426 17.69 2.96 -13.93
CA TYR A 426 18.92 3.63 -13.54
C TYR A 426 20.13 2.88 -14.08
N GLY A 427 21.16 3.64 -14.42
CA GLY A 427 22.45 3.13 -14.86
C GLY A 427 22.43 2.50 -16.26
N VAL A 428 23.33 1.54 -16.47
CA VAL A 428 23.66 1.00 -17.78
C VAL A 428 23.22 -0.45 -17.96
N ARG A 429 22.75 -0.77 -19.16
CA ARG A 429 22.31 -2.11 -19.55
C ARG A 429 23.44 -3.13 -19.49
N CYS A 430 24.64 -2.71 -19.86
CA CYS A 430 25.85 -3.53 -19.85
C CYS A 430 26.98 -2.80 -19.12
N PRO A 431 27.62 -3.41 -18.12
CA PRO A 431 28.76 -2.80 -17.43
C PRO A 431 29.86 -2.41 -18.44
N GLY A 432 30.46 -1.24 -18.28
CA GLY A 432 31.53 -0.77 -19.15
C GLY A 432 31.08 -0.26 -20.53
N ARG A 433 29.77 -0.19 -20.79
CA ARG A 433 29.21 0.44 -22.00
C ARG A 433 28.21 1.54 -21.64
N PRO A 434 28.01 2.55 -22.50
CA PRO A 434 27.20 3.71 -22.16
C PRO A 434 25.69 3.50 -22.35
N GLU A 435 25.23 2.38 -22.91
CA GLU A 435 23.80 2.21 -23.21
C GLU A 435 22.99 2.10 -21.91
N PRO A 436 21.98 2.95 -21.71
CA PRO A 436 21.21 2.98 -20.47
C PRO A 436 20.30 1.76 -20.35
N VAL A 437 19.92 1.43 -19.12
CA VAL A 437 18.75 0.56 -18.89
C VAL A 437 17.50 1.32 -19.37
N GLY A 438 16.80 0.77 -20.36
CA GLY A 438 15.48 1.25 -20.81
C GLY A 438 14.33 0.32 -20.39
N SER A 439 13.09 0.74 -20.62
CA SER A 439 11.86 0.00 -20.26
C SER A 439 11.72 -1.37 -20.94
N GLN A 440 12.33 -1.53 -22.11
CA GLN A 440 12.37 -2.80 -22.85
C GLN A 440 13.61 -3.64 -22.56
N THR A 441 14.44 -3.24 -21.58
CA THR A 441 15.64 -4.02 -21.24
C THR A 441 15.25 -5.38 -20.71
N LEU A 442 15.76 -6.44 -21.35
CA LEU A 442 15.48 -7.81 -20.94
C LEU A 442 16.50 -8.26 -19.89
N PHE A 443 16.01 -8.65 -18.72
CA PHE A 443 16.80 -9.31 -17.69
C PHE A 443 16.51 -10.81 -17.70
N GLU A 444 17.35 -11.59 -17.03
CA GLU A 444 16.96 -12.97 -16.67
C GLU A 444 16.12 -12.91 -15.42
N ALA A 445 14.83 -13.27 -15.52
CA ALA A 445 13.96 -13.38 -14.36
C ALA A 445 14.41 -14.49 -13.40
N ALA A 446 15.30 -15.38 -13.87
CA ALA A 446 15.85 -16.47 -13.10
C ALA A 446 14.73 -17.26 -12.42
N SER A 447 14.83 -17.57 -11.13
CA SER A 447 13.81 -18.35 -10.44
C SER A 447 12.39 -17.77 -10.43
N MET A 448 12.19 -16.49 -10.77
CA MET A 448 10.86 -15.93 -11.00
C MET A 448 10.16 -16.57 -12.22
N SER A 449 10.88 -17.31 -13.08
CA SER A 449 10.33 -18.21 -14.10
C SER A 449 9.30 -19.20 -13.57
N LYS A 450 9.41 -19.61 -12.30
CA LYS A 450 8.51 -20.58 -11.69
C LYS A 450 7.08 -20.06 -11.55
N LEU A 451 6.90 -18.74 -11.46
CA LEU A 451 5.59 -18.16 -11.14
C LEU A 451 4.63 -18.23 -12.35
N PRO A 452 5.02 -17.81 -13.58
CA PRO A 452 4.22 -18.09 -14.77
C PRO A 452 4.00 -19.60 -15.00
N ALA A 453 5.00 -20.44 -14.70
CA ALA A 453 4.88 -21.89 -14.82
C ALA A 453 3.81 -22.47 -13.86
N ALA A 454 3.81 -22.02 -12.60
CA ALA A 454 2.81 -22.39 -11.61
C ALA A 454 1.41 -21.95 -12.06
N TYR A 455 1.27 -20.72 -12.55
CA TYR A 455 0.02 -20.19 -13.05
C TYR A 455 -0.59 -21.08 -14.15
N VAL A 456 0.20 -21.42 -15.18
CA VAL A 456 -0.32 -22.26 -16.28
C VAL A 456 -0.52 -23.72 -15.89
N ALA A 457 0.19 -24.23 -14.87
CA ALA A 457 -0.12 -25.53 -14.29
C ALA A 457 -1.52 -25.53 -13.65
N LEU A 458 -1.87 -24.46 -12.92
CA LEU A 458 -3.21 -24.30 -12.36
C LEU A 458 -4.28 -24.11 -13.45
N LYS A 459 -3.95 -23.55 -14.62
CA LYS A 459 -4.88 -23.55 -15.77
C LYS A 459 -5.20 -24.97 -16.26
N LEU A 460 -4.24 -25.89 -16.27
CA LEU A 460 -4.54 -27.31 -16.55
C LEU A 460 -5.40 -27.94 -15.45
N VAL A 461 -5.24 -27.50 -14.19
CA VAL A 461 -6.09 -27.96 -13.08
C VAL A 461 -7.53 -27.52 -13.26
N GLU A 462 -7.78 -26.26 -13.60
CA GLU A 462 -9.13 -25.76 -13.89
C GLU A 462 -9.78 -26.44 -15.09
N GLN A 463 -8.97 -26.86 -16.06
CA GLN A 463 -9.43 -27.64 -17.22
C GLN A 463 -9.68 -29.12 -16.89
N GLY A 464 -9.41 -29.58 -15.66
CA GLY A 464 -9.51 -30.99 -15.27
C GLY A 464 -8.48 -31.89 -15.93
N ARG A 465 -7.42 -31.32 -16.52
CA ARG A 465 -6.36 -32.06 -17.25
C ARG A 465 -5.15 -32.38 -16.38
N LEU A 466 -5.01 -31.69 -15.25
CA LEU A 466 -4.03 -31.94 -14.21
C LEU A 466 -4.74 -31.96 -12.86
N GLU A 467 -4.38 -32.86 -11.97
CA GLU A 467 -4.91 -32.90 -10.60
C GLU A 467 -3.76 -32.62 -9.65
N LEU A 468 -3.98 -31.75 -8.65
CA LEU A 468 -2.92 -31.31 -7.75
C LEU A 468 -2.30 -32.45 -6.94
N ASP A 469 -3.11 -33.46 -6.61
CA ASP A 469 -2.75 -34.54 -5.69
C ASP A 469 -2.61 -35.91 -6.36
N ARG A 470 -2.72 -35.94 -7.69
CA ARG A 470 -2.44 -37.14 -8.49
C ARG A 470 -0.93 -37.27 -8.74
N PRO A 471 -0.34 -38.47 -8.60
CA PRO A 471 1.05 -38.70 -8.94
C PRO A 471 1.38 -38.28 -10.37
N LEU A 472 2.44 -37.47 -10.52
CA LEU A 472 2.87 -36.92 -11.80
C LEU A 472 3.30 -38.00 -12.80
N THR A 473 3.70 -39.17 -12.33
CA THR A 473 4.08 -40.31 -13.18
C THR A 473 2.93 -40.86 -14.00
N GLU A 474 1.69 -40.71 -13.52
CA GLU A 474 0.51 -41.19 -14.22
C GLU A 474 0.18 -40.36 -15.48
N TYR A 475 0.80 -39.20 -15.63
CA TYR A 475 0.62 -38.35 -16.81
C TYR A 475 1.66 -38.60 -17.90
N LEU A 476 2.67 -39.44 -17.65
CA LEU A 476 3.77 -39.70 -18.59
C LEU A 476 3.72 -41.13 -19.14
N ASP A 477 4.03 -41.30 -20.43
CA ASP A 477 4.11 -42.63 -21.06
C ASP A 477 5.24 -43.49 -20.47
N LYS A 478 6.27 -42.85 -19.93
CA LYS A 478 7.40 -43.49 -19.26
C LYS A 478 7.69 -42.77 -17.94
N PRO A 479 8.04 -43.50 -16.86
CA PRO A 479 8.44 -42.87 -15.61
C PRO A 479 9.58 -41.86 -15.83
N TYR A 480 9.47 -40.68 -15.22
CA TYR A 480 10.53 -39.66 -15.30
C TYR A 480 11.83 -40.12 -14.62
N LEU A 481 11.74 -40.94 -13.57
CA LEU A 481 12.84 -41.71 -12.99
C LEU A 481 12.43 -43.19 -12.92
N ALA A 482 13.25 -44.08 -13.47
CA ALA A 482 12.95 -45.52 -13.54
C ALA A 482 13.36 -46.29 -12.27
N ASP A 483 14.46 -45.91 -11.63
CA ASP A 483 15.08 -46.67 -10.52
C ASP A 483 14.91 -45.98 -9.15
N GLU A 484 13.87 -45.17 -8.98
CA GLU A 484 13.63 -44.40 -7.75
C GLU A 484 12.16 -44.53 -7.29
N PRO A 485 11.81 -45.50 -6.45
CA PRO A 485 10.42 -45.78 -6.08
C PRO A 485 9.69 -44.60 -5.42
N LYS A 486 10.40 -43.73 -4.70
CA LYS A 486 9.77 -42.57 -4.05
C LYS A 486 9.24 -41.55 -5.05
N HIS A 487 9.84 -41.49 -6.24
CA HIS A 487 9.42 -40.62 -7.33
C HIS A 487 7.96 -40.85 -7.73
N LEU A 488 7.45 -42.08 -7.59
CA LEU A 488 6.08 -42.47 -7.94
C LEU A 488 5.01 -41.80 -7.06
N LYS A 489 5.40 -41.12 -5.97
CA LYS A 489 4.48 -40.41 -5.08
C LYS A 489 4.40 -38.90 -5.32
N ILE A 490 5.28 -38.35 -6.18
CA ILE A 490 5.41 -36.91 -6.33
C ILE A 490 4.20 -36.36 -7.10
N THR A 491 3.53 -35.36 -6.53
CA THR A 491 2.36 -34.69 -7.11
C THR A 491 2.67 -33.26 -7.58
N ALA A 492 1.77 -32.66 -8.36
CA ALA A 492 1.90 -31.25 -8.76
C ALA A 492 1.91 -30.31 -7.54
N ARG A 493 1.09 -30.58 -6.51
CA ARG A 493 1.10 -29.82 -5.25
C ARG A 493 2.47 -29.85 -4.59
N MET A 494 3.13 -31.00 -4.59
CA MET A 494 4.46 -31.13 -4.00
C MET A 494 5.52 -30.35 -4.78
N VAL A 495 5.43 -30.33 -6.11
CA VAL A 495 6.32 -29.48 -6.94
C VAL A 495 6.12 -28.01 -6.61
N LEU A 496 4.88 -27.54 -6.65
CA LEU A 496 4.53 -26.12 -6.50
C LEU A 496 4.82 -25.59 -5.09
N SER A 497 4.75 -26.46 -4.07
CA SER A 497 5.05 -26.13 -2.66
C SER A 497 6.47 -26.51 -2.22
N HIS A 498 7.32 -26.97 -3.14
CA HIS A 498 8.70 -27.40 -2.88
C HIS A 498 8.82 -28.49 -1.80
N THR A 499 7.98 -29.52 -1.87
CA THR A 499 8.01 -30.67 -0.94
C THR A 499 8.30 -31.99 -1.64
N THR A 500 8.88 -31.97 -2.84
CA THR A 500 9.14 -33.19 -3.64
C THR A 500 10.22 -34.10 -3.06
N GLY A 501 11.09 -33.58 -2.20
CA GLY A 501 12.31 -34.27 -1.75
C GLY A 501 13.46 -34.25 -2.77
N PHE A 502 13.30 -33.60 -3.92
CA PHE A 502 14.38 -33.40 -4.88
C PHE A 502 15.39 -32.34 -4.41
N PRO A 503 16.68 -32.43 -4.85
CA PRO A 503 17.61 -31.31 -4.71
C PRO A 503 17.14 -30.09 -5.51
N ASN A 504 17.79 -28.94 -5.29
CA ASN A 504 17.60 -27.79 -6.17
C ASN A 504 17.99 -28.11 -7.61
N TRP A 505 19.20 -28.64 -7.77
CA TRP A 505 19.77 -29.12 -9.02
C TRP A 505 20.57 -30.40 -8.77
N ARG A 506 20.47 -31.36 -9.69
CA ARG A 506 21.31 -32.56 -9.66
C ARG A 506 22.79 -32.23 -9.93
N ASN A 507 23.69 -33.10 -9.48
CA ASN A 507 25.11 -32.93 -9.76
C ASN A 507 25.37 -33.00 -11.28
N GLY A 508 26.13 -32.04 -11.84
CA GLY A 508 26.34 -31.88 -13.28
C GLY A 508 25.22 -31.15 -14.04
N GLY A 509 24.16 -30.71 -13.36
CA GLY A 509 23.09 -29.88 -13.90
C GLY A 509 21.97 -30.68 -14.59
N TRP A 510 20.84 -30.03 -14.88
CA TRP A 510 19.62 -30.72 -15.32
C TRP A 510 19.71 -31.36 -16.71
N ARG A 511 20.57 -30.87 -17.61
CA ARG A 511 20.72 -31.40 -18.98
C ARG A 511 21.68 -32.57 -19.08
N ASN A 512 22.82 -32.46 -18.38
CA ASN A 512 23.99 -33.31 -18.59
C ASN A 512 24.48 -33.95 -17.28
N GLY A 513 23.72 -33.77 -16.18
CA GLY A 513 24.10 -34.26 -14.87
C GLY A 513 23.82 -35.74 -14.65
N GLY A 514 24.37 -36.24 -13.54
CA GLY A 514 24.16 -37.62 -13.08
C GLY A 514 22.71 -37.92 -12.68
N PRO A 515 22.43 -39.08 -12.05
CA PRO A 515 21.07 -39.44 -11.65
C PRO A 515 20.45 -38.36 -10.73
N LEU A 516 19.15 -38.12 -10.85
CA LEU A 516 18.39 -37.25 -9.96
C LEU A 516 17.98 -38.03 -8.71
N PRO A 517 18.54 -37.76 -7.52
CA PRO A 517 18.16 -38.46 -6.30
C PRO A 517 16.88 -37.90 -5.69
N VAL A 518 16.13 -38.74 -4.97
CA VAL A 518 15.09 -38.30 -4.02
C VAL A 518 15.69 -38.29 -2.60
N LEU A 519 16.04 -37.10 -2.13
CA LEU A 519 16.79 -36.87 -0.88
C LEU A 519 15.94 -37.01 0.40
N ALA A 520 14.62 -37.02 0.27
CA ALA A 520 13.68 -37.10 1.38
C ALA A 520 12.35 -37.70 0.93
N GLU A 521 11.55 -38.18 1.88
CA GLU A 521 10.21 -38.67 1.55
C GLU A 521 9.33 -37.51 1.01
N PRO A 522 8.72 -37.66 -0.18
CA PRO A 522 7.88 -36.62 -0.77
C PRO A 522 6.74 -36.20 0.18
N GLY A 523 6.48 -34.90 0.24
CA GLY A 523 5.47 -34.28 1.10
C GLY A 523 5.90 -34.00 2.55
N THR A 524 7.05 -34.52 3.00
CA THR A 524 7.41 -34.45 4.44
C THR A 524 8.13 -33.18 4.89
N LYS A 525 8.85 -32.50 3.99
CA LYS A 525 9.56 -31.26 4.33
C LYS A 525 9.79 -30.37 3.12
N PHE A 526 10.02 -29.09 3.39
CA PHE A 526 10.41 -28.11 2.38
C PHE A 526 11.85 -28.35 1.90
N ALA A 527 12.03 -28.39 0.59
CA ALA A 527 13.32 -28.36 -0.10
C ALA A 527 13.14 -27.67 -1.45
N TYR A 528 13.65 -26.44 -1.57
CA TYR A 528 13.52 -25.66 -2.80
C TYR A 528 14.14 -26.39 -4.00
N SER A 529 13.32 -26.62 -5.04
CA SER A 529 13.67 -27.51 -6.15
C SER A 529 13.38 -26.92 -7.54
N GLY A 530 14.43 -26.66 -8.32
CA GLY A 530 14.33 -26.41 -9.76
C GLY A 530 14.08 -27.69 -10.58
N GLU A 531 14.60 -28.82 -10.11
CA GLU A 531 14.33 -30.15 -10.68
C GLU A 531 12.84 -30.49 -10.64
N GLY A 532 12.15 -30.18 -9.54
CA GLY A 532 10.70 -30.37 -9.42
C GLY A 532 9.92 -29.61 -10.51
N PHE A 533 10.26 -28.35 -10.76
CA PHE A 533 9.64 -27.56 -11.82
C PHE A 533 9.99 -28.06 -13.22
N THR A 534 11.19 -28.64 -13.42
CA THR A 534 11.56 -29.30 -14.68
C THR A 534 10.73 -30.56 -14.90
N TYR A 535 10.44 -31.31 -13.83
CA TYR A 535 9.53 -32.46 -13.91
C TYR A 535 8.09 -32.03 -14.25
N LEU A 536 7.56 -31.02 -13.55
CA LEU A 536 6.22 -30.50 -13.84
C LEU A 536 6.13 -29.93 -15.26
N GLN A 537 7.17 -29.25 -15.76
CA GLN A 537 7.24 -28.84 -17.17
C GLN A 537 7.04 -30.02 -18.11
N ARG A 538 7.73 -31.14 -17.89
CA ARG A 538 7.63 -32.32 -18.75
C ARG A 538 6.21 -32.90 -18.76
N VAL A 539 5.55 -32.90 -17.60
CA VAL A 539 4.14 -33.32 -17.48
C VAL A 539 3.22 -32.36 -18.24
N MET A 540 3.42 -31.05 -18.11
CA MET A 540 2.63 -30.07 -18.86
C MET A 540 2.79 -30.26 -20.37
N GLU A 541 4.01 -30.46 -20.87
CA GLU A 541 4.27 -30.73 -22.30
C GLU A 541 3.60 -32.02 -22.78
N GLN A 542 3.60 -33.07 -21.97
CA GLN A 542 2.92 -34.33 -22.29
C GLN A 542 1.40 -34.16 -22.33
N ILE A 543 0.82 -33.46 -21.35
CA ILE A 543 -0.61 -33.19 -21.29
C ILE A 543 -1.06 -32.34 -22.49
N THR A 544 -0.28 -31.30 -22.84
CA THR A 544 -0.66 -30.32 -23.87
C THR A 544 -0.31 -30.76 -25.28
N GLY A 545 0.67 -31.64 -25.46
CA GLY A 545 1.21 -32.00 -26.76
C GLY A 545 2.02 -30.88 -27.43
N GLU A 546 2.39 -29.84 -26.69
CA GLU A 546 3.15 -28.70 -27.23
C GLU A 546 4.33 -28.29 -26.34
N PRO A 547 5.39 -27.65 -26.90
CA PRO A 547 6.52 -27.17 -26.11
C PRO A 547 6.11 -26.16 -25.04
N PHE A 548 6.77 -26.21 -23.87
CA PHE A 548 6.42 -25.36 -22.72
C PHE A 548 6.38 -23.85 -23.04
N GLU A 549 7.36 -23.32 -23.78
CA GLU A 549 7.39 -21.90 -24.22
C GLU A 549 6.09 -21.52 -24.94
N ARG A 550 5.61 -22.39 -25.86
CA ARG A 550 4.40 -22.13 -26.64
C ARG A 550 3.15 -22.17 -25.75
N TYR A 551 3.10 -23.14 -24.83
CA TYR A 551 1.98 -23.25 -23.90
C TYR A 551 1.85 -22.02 -23.00
N VAL A 552 2.94 -21.56 -22.38
CA VAL A 552 2.93 -20.36 -21.53
C VAL A 552 2.60 -19.11 -22.35
N THR A 553 3.20 -18.98 -23.54
CA THR A 553 2.97 -17.81 -24.40
C THR A 553 1.49 -17.68 -24.76
N ARG A 554 0.88 -18.75 -25.27
CA ARG A 554 -0.54 -18.77 -25.67
C ARG A 554 -1.51 -18.62 -24.49
N THR A 555 -1.18 -19.21 -23.34
CA THR A 555 -2.10 -19.29 -22.20
C THR A 555 -2.04 -18.05 -21.31
N LEU A 556 -0.89 -17.38 -21.24
CA LEU A 556 -0.63 -16.30 -20.28
C LEU A 556 -0.03 -15.05 -20.92
N PHE A 557 1.02 -15.16 -21.74
CA PHE A 557 1.70 -13.96 -22.23
C PHE A 557 0.88 -13.19 -23.29
N GLU A 558 0.41 -13.86 -24.33
CA GLU A 558 -0.40 -13.24 -25.39
C GLU A 558 -1.67 -12.56 -24.85
N PRO A 559 -2.48 -13.19 -23.97
CA PRO A 559 -3.67 -12.54 -23.42
C PRO A 559 -3.37 -11.33 -22.54
N LEU A 560 -2.18 -11.24 -21.96
CA LEU A 560 -1.74 -10.09 -21.15
C LEU A 560 -1.01 -9.02 -21.98
N GLY A 561 -0.86 -9.20 -23.29
CA GLY A 561 -0.10 -8.29 -24.14
C GLY A 561 1.42 -8.33 -23.89
N ILE A 562 1.93 -9.39 -23.26
CA ILE A 562 3.35 -9.64 -23.07
C ILE A 562 3.90 -10.19 -24.39
N THR A 563 4.76 -9.44 -25.07
CA THR A 563 5.15 -9.69 -26.46
C THR A 563 6.61 -10.06 -26.64
N THR A 564 7.47 -9.65 -25.71
CA THR A 564 8.93 -9.84 -25.81
C THR A 564 9.42 -10.94 -24.89
N ALA A 565 8.74 -11.18 -23.76
CA ALA A 565 9.13 -12.22 -22.81
C ALA A 565 9.25 -13.61 -23.47
N SER A 566 10.26 -14.38 -23.04
CA SER A 566 10.60 -15.65 -23.67
C SER A 566 11.45 -16.53 -22.75
N TYR A 567 11.16 -17.82 -22.68
CA TYR A 567 12.04 -18.82 -22.04
C TYR A 567 13.23 -19.22 -22.92
N LEU A 568 13.24 -18.74 -24.17
CA LEU A 568 14.29 -19.00 -25.17
C LEU A 568 14.99 -17.71 -25.55
N TRP A 569 16.27 -17.80 -25.91
CA TRP A 569 16.95 -16.71 -26.60
C TRP A 569 16.42 -16.58 -28.03
N LYS A 570 15.89 -15.40 -28.36
CA LYS A 570 15.34 -15.05 -29.69
C LYS A 570 16.30 -14.08 -30.42
N ASP A 571 16.19 -14.03 -31.73
CA ASP A 571 16.91 -13.04 -32.54
C ASP A 571 16.45 -11.61 -32.16
N GLY A 572 17.37 -10.65 -32.09
CA GLY A 572 17.10 -9.29 -31.62
C GLY A 572 17.36 -9.08 -30.12
N PHE A 573 17.43 -10.15 -29.31
CA PHE A 573 17.69 -10.04 -27.87
C PHE A 573 19.07 -9.46 -27.57
N GLU A 574 20.04 -9.59 -28.46
CA GLU A 574 21.35 -8.95 -28.33
C GLU A 574 21.28 -7.43 -28.18
N LYS A 575 20.22 -6.79 -28.71
CA LYS A 575 20.00 -5.35 -28.62
C LYS A 575 19.26 -4.91 -27.37
N LEU A 576 18.54 -5.82 -26.71
CA LEU A 576 17.64 -5.53 -25.60
C LEU A 576 18.16 -6.06 -24.27
N ALA A 577 18.90 -7.16 -24.27
CA ALA A 577 19.22 -7.87 -23.04
C ALA A 577 20.34 -7.22 -22.24
N ALA A 578 20.16 -7.17 -20.92
CA ALA A 578 21.18 -6.73 -19.98
C ALA A 578 22.38 -7.69 -19.95
N GLY A 579 23.57 -7.14 -19.67
CA GLY A 579 24.82 -7.88 -19.53
C GLY A 579 25.36 -7.86 -18.09
N LEU A 580 26.15 -8.87 -17.70
CA LEU A 580 26.71 -9.01 -16.34
C LEU A 580 28.17 -8.59 -16.19
N ARG A 581 28.89 -8.35 -17.30
CA ARG A 581 30.34 -8.10 -17.32
C ARG A 581 30.70 -7.03 -18.35
N PRO A 582 31.82 -6.31 -18.16
CA PRO A 582 32.45 -5.54 -19.21
C PRO A 582 32.74 -6.44 -20.42
N GLY A 583 32.20 -6.10 -21.60
CA GLY A 583 32.42 -6.82 -22.85
C GLY A 583 33.17 -5.97 -23.86
N GLN A 584 34.33 -6.44 -24.33
CA GLN A 584 34.92 -5.98 -25.59
C GLN A 584 34.22 -6.71 -26.75
N GLY A 585 33.60 -5.96 -27.67
CA GLY A 585 32.83 -6.47 -28.83
C GLY A 585 31.31 -6.55 -28.60
N ASP A 586 30.52 -6.57 -29.69
CA ASP A 586 29.03 -6.40 -29.75
C ASP A 586 28.17 -7.36 -28.90
N MET A 587 28.79 -8.34 -28.23
CA MET A 587 28.11 -9.22 -27.28
C MET A 587 28.69 -9.03 -25.88
N PRO A 588 27.87 -8.85 -24.82
CA PRO A 588 28.36 -8.90 -23.45
C PRO A 588 29.01 -10.27 -23.19
N ALA A 589 30.27 -10.27 -22.73
CA ALA A 589 31.14 -11.45 -22.69
C ALA A 589 30.52 -12.68 -21.99
N LYS A 590 30.61 -13.86 -22.64
CA LYS A 590 30.31 -15.23 -22.13
C LYS A 590 29.04 -15.36 -21.26
N ARG A 591 27.87 -15.03 -21.81
CA ARG A 591 26.56 -15.40 -21.24
C ARG A 591 26.07 -16.74 -21.81
N THR A 592 25.42 -17.57 -20.99
CA THR A 592 24.68 -18.75 -21.47
C THR A 592 23.41 -18.30 -22.18
N LEU A 593 23.28 -18.63 -23.47
CA LEU A 593 22.05 -18.38 -24.22
C LEU A 593 21.10 -19.58 -24.03
N TYR A 594 19.90 -19.35 -23.49
CA TYR A 594 18.95 -20.43 -23.27
C TYR A 594 18.32 -20.86 -24.59
N ARG A 595 18.81 -21.96 -25.16
CA ARG A 595 18.27 -22.56 -26.39
C ARG A 595 17.19 -23.62 -26.17
N ALA A 596 16.90 -23.95 -24.92
CA ALA A 596 15.73 -24.78 -24.58
C ALA A 596 15.11 -24.25 -23.30
N ALA A 597 13.77 -24.22 -23.28
CA ALA A 597 13.00 -23.63 -22.21
C ALA A 597 13.13 -24.45 -20.92
N ASN A 598 13.28 -23.75 -19.81
CA ASN A 598 13.25 -24.34 -18.48
C ASN A 598 12.36 -23.49 -17.57
N ALA A 599 11.25 -24.09 -17.14
CA ALA A 599 10.24 -23.49 -16.27
C ALA A 599 10.81 -22.95 -14.95
N ALA A 600 11.97 -23.42 -14.52
CA ALA A 600 12.53 -23.03 -13.24
C ALA A 600 13.44 -21.80 -13.30
N TYR A 601 14.01 -21.41 -14.45
CA TYR A 601 14.99 -20.31 -14.47
C TYR A 601 15.25 -19.56 -15.80
N SER A 602 14.70 -20.00 -16.95
CA SER A 602 15.19 -19.52 -18.26
C SER A 602 14.42 -18.35 -18.87
N LEU A 603 13.52 -17.71 -18.12
CA LEU A 603 12.71 -16.59 -18.62
C LEU A 603 13.55 -15.32 -18.77
N TYR A 604 13.53 -14.74 -19.97
CA TYR A 604 13.93 -13.38 -20.26
C TYR A 604 12.67 -12.49 -20.31
N CYS A 605 12.67 -11.35 -19.64
CA CYS A 605 11.58 -10.37 -19.69
C CYS A 605 12.05 -9.00 -19.20
N SER A 606 11.29 -7.95 -19.48
CA SER A 606 11.44 -6.67 -18.78
C SER A 606 10.65 -6.68 -17.45
N PRO A 607 11.00 -5.81 -16.48
CA PRO A 607 10.19 -5.63 -15.27
C PRO A 607 8.76 -5.18 -15.57
N MET A 608 8.55 -4.39 -16.63
CA MET A 608 7.22 -3.95 -17.09
C MET A 608 6.35 -5.14 -17.49
N GLU A 609 6.87 -6.04 -18.33
CA GLU A 609 6.12 -7.24 -18.73
C GLU A 609 5.85 -8.16 -17.54
N TYR A 610 6.80 -8.29 -16.62
CA TYR A 610 6.58 -9.08 -15.41
C TYR A 610 5.55 -8.43 -14.46
N ALA A 611 5.47 -7.11 -14.42
CA ALA A 611 4.47 -6.38 -13.65
C ALA A 611 3.05 -6.58 -14.21
N LEU A 612 2.87 -6.76 -15.52
CA LEU A 612 1.59 -7.15 -16.11
C LEU A 612 1.10 -8.50 -15.56
N PHE A 613 2.01 -9.46 -15.35
CA PHE A 613 1.69 -10.71 -14.68
C PHE A 613 1.31 -10.52 -13.20
N LEU A 614 1.99 -9.63 -12.46
CA LEU A 614 1.58 -9.32 -11.09
C LEU A 614 0.23 -8.61 -11.03
N VAL A 615 -0.07 -7.71 -11.96
CA VAL A 615 -1.39 -7.08 -12.08
C VAL A 615 -2.46 -8.14 -12.34
N GLU A 616 -2.19 -9.12 -13.22
CA GLU A 616 -3.09 -10.27 -13.37
C GLU A 616 -3.29 -10.98 -12.04
N MET A 617 -2.24 -11.25 -11.24
CA MET A 617 -2.39 -11.84 -9.90
C MET A 617 -3.23 -10.98 -8.94
N LEU A 618 -3.32 -9.67 -9.15
CA LEU A 618 -4.05 -8.72 -8.31
C LEU A 618 -5.48 -8.42 -8.77
N LYS A 619 -5.90 -8.85 -9.97
CA LYS A 619 -7.26 -8.57 -10.48
C LYS A 619 -8.35 -9.13 -9.57
N ARG A 620 -9.43 -8.36 -9.41
CA ARG A 620 -10.65 -8.81 -8.73
C ARG A 620 -11.59 -9.52 -9.70
N ASP A 621 -11.82 -8.92 -10.86
CA ASP A 621 -12.52 -9.60 -11.95
C ASP A 621 -11.63 -10.71 -12.53
N ARG A 622 -12.20 -11.92 -12.56
CA ARG A 622 -11.57 -13.15 -13.08
C ARG A 622 -12.40 -13.78 -14.20
N SER A 623 -13.26 -12.99 -14.85
CA SER A 623 -14.13 -13.43 -15.94
C SER A 623 -13.37 -13.76 -17.23
N ALA A 624 -12.18 -13.18 -17.42
CA ALA A 624 -11.39 -13.39 -18.63
C ALA A 624 -10.95 -14.86 -18.76
N PRO A 625 -10.99 -15.47 -19.97
CA PRO A 625 -10.67 -16.90 -20.14
C PRO A 625 -9.26 -17.31 -19.69
N HIS A 626 -8.30 -16.39 -19.77
CA HIS A 626 -6.91 -16.61 -19.32
C HIS A 626 -6.74 -16.46 -17.81
N SER A 627 -7.67 -15.77 -17.12
CA SER A 627 -7.62 -15.58 -15.68
C SER A 627 -7.85 -16.90 -14.95
N LEU A 628 -7.12 -17.12 -13.86
CA LEU A 628 -7.42 -18.15 -12.88
C LEU A 628 -8.64 -17.73 -12.07
N SER A 629 -9.47 -18.70 -11.67
CA SER A 629 -10.56 -18.49 -10.72
C SER A 629 -10.04 -18.01 -9.37
N VAL A 630 -10.91 -17.35 -8.60
CA VAL A 630 -10.61 -16.91 -7.23
C VAL A 630 -10.12 -18.08 -6.39
N ARG A 631 -10.73 -19.27 -6.51
CA ARG A 631 -10.31 -20.48 -5.80
C ARG A 631 -8.87 -20.88 -6.11
N SER A 632 -8.45 -20.80 -7.37
CA SER A 632 -7.09 -21.15 -7.79
C SER A 632 -6.08 -20.12 -7.31
N ILE A 633 -6.41 -18.83 -7.36
CA ILE A 633 -5.58 -17.75 -6.81
C ILE A 633 -5.44 -17.93 -5.30
N ASP A 634 -6.52 -18.14 -4.56
CA ASP A 634 -6.48 -18.39 -3.12
C ASP A 634 -5.61 -19.61 -2.79
N ALA A 635 -5.71 -20.69 -3.56
CA ALA A 635 -4.84 -21.85 -3.40
C ALA A 635 -3.36 -21.52 -3.62
N MET A 636 -3.03 -20.65 -4.59
CA MET A 636 -1.66 -20.18 -4.81
C MET A 636 -1.13 -19.32 -3.65
N LEU A 637 -1.99 -18.50 -3.04
CA LEU A 637 -1.61 -17.49 -2.06
C LEU A 637 -1.84 -17.92 -0.60
N THR A 638 -2.33 -19.13 -0.38
CA THR A 638 -2.51 -19.68 0.97
C THR A 638 -1.17 -20.22 1.50
N ARG A 639 -0.85 -19.88 2.75
CA ARG A 639 0.31 -20.42 3.47
C ARG A 639 0.11 -21.92 3.73
N THR A 640 0.89 -22.76 3.05
CA THR A 640 0.76 -24.23 3.18
C THR A 640 2.01 -24.89 3.74
N THR A 641 3.18 -24.57 3.20
CA THR A 641 4.44 -25.23 3.56
C THR A 641 5.35 -24.23 4.26
N LYS A 642 5.79 -24.53 5.49
CA LYS A 642 6.81 -23.70 6.16
C LYS A 642 8.15 -23.82 5.44
N ALA A 643 8.73 -22.70 5.02
CA ALA A 643 10.00 -22.67 4.30
C ALA A 643 11.17 -22.65 5.30
N GLU A 644 11.47 -23.81 5.88
CA GLU A 644 12.54 -23.94 6.88
C GLU A 644 13.88 -23.37 6.38
N GLY A 645 14.54 -22.56 7.22
CA GLY A 645 15.81 -21.92 6.89
C GLY A 645 15.72 -20.70 5.98
N ARG A 646 14.51 -20.24 5.63
CA ARG A 646 14.30 -18.96 4.92
C ARG A 646 13.69 -17.92 5.85
N PRO A 647 14.45 -16.87 6.23
CA PRO A 647 13.88 -15.77 7.00
C PRO A 647 12.97 -14.91 6.12
N PRO A 648 11.93 -14.28 6.70
CA PRO A 648 11.09 -13.31 6.01
C PRO A 648 11.90 -12.07 5.61
N ILE A 649 11.49 -11.41 4.53
CA ILE A 649 12.09 -10.17 4.06
C ILE A 649 11.73 -9.03 5.03
N VAL A 650 12.73 -8.23 5.40
CA VAL A 650 12.55 -7.04 6.24
C VAL A 650 11.79 -5.97 5.46
N ARG A 651 10.73 -5.42 6.06
CA ARG A 651 9.88 -4.38 5.47
C ARG A 651 9.63 -3.29 6.49
N GLY A 652 9.74 -2.04 6.08
CA GLY A 652 9.63 -0.90 6.98
C GLY A 652 10.62 -0.96 8.15
N GLY A 653 11.83 -1.50 7.92
CA GLY A 653 12.81 -1.76 8.98
C GLY A 653 12.40 -2.81 10.03
N VAL A 654 11.27 -3.49 9.86
CA VAL A 654 10.76 -4.51 10.77
C VAL A 654 10.89 -5.89 10.13
N GLN A 655 11.45 -6.84 10.88
CA GLN A 655 11.45 -8.25 10.50
C GLN A 655 10.24 -8.94 11.11
N SER A 656 9.51 -9.71 10.31
CA SER A 656 8.38 -10.50 10.82
C SER A 656 8.86 -11.54 11.84
N SER A 657 8.06 -11.75 12.89
CA SER A 657 8.25 -12.83 13.86
C SER A 657 7.80 -14.19 13.33
N GLU A 658 7.01 -14.21 12.26
CA GLU A 658 6.53 -15.43 11.62
C GLU A 658 7.56 -15.94 10.59
N PRO A 659 7.67 -17.26 10.39
CA PRO A 659 8.51 -17.81 9.34
C PRO A 659 7.93 -17.51 7.95
N THR A 660 8.77 -17.55 6.91
CA THR A 660 8.28 -17.58 5.53
C THR A 660 7.56 -18.90 5.26
N TYR A 661 6.43 -18.81 4.59
CA TYR A 661 5.68 -19.96 4.06
C TYR A 661 5.79 -20.01 2.54
N TYR A 662 5.42 -21.14 1.95
CA TYR A 662 5.13 -21.28 0.52
C TYR A 662 3.66 -21.67 0.33
N GLY A 663 3.04 -21.07 -0.68
CA GLY A 663 1.80 -21.55 -1.28
C GLY A 663 2.10 -22.41 -2.50
N LEU A 664 1.27 -22.31 -3.55
CA LEU A 664 1.55 -22.94 -4.84
C LEU A 664 2.35 -21.98 -5.72
N GLY A 665 3.68 -22.11 -5.68
CA GLY A 665 4.63 -21.32 -6.47
C GLY A 665 5.18 -20.07 -5.77
N TRP A 666 4.49 -19.54 -4.76
CA TRP A 666 4.84 -18.27 -4.12
C TRP A 666 5.42 -18.43 -2.72
N ALA A 667 6.42 -17.62 -2.38
CA ALA A 667 6.80 -17.39 -0.99
C ALA A 667 5.83 -16.37 -0.37
N ILE A 668 5.54 -16.53 0.93
CA ILE A 668 4.55 -15.75 1.65
C ILE A 668 5.13 -15.39 3.02
N ASP A 669 5.32 -14.09 3.25
CA ASP A 669 5.69 -13.58 4.57
C ASP A 669 4.45 -12.99 5.24
N ALA A 670 4.19 -13.39 6.47
CA ALA A 670 3.18 -12.72 7.30
C ALA A 670 3.72 -11.36 7.74
N THR A 671 2.93 -10.29 7.61
CA THR A 671 3.28 -9.01 8.23
C THR A 671 2.11 -8.43 9.00
N ALA A 672 2.35 -7.38 9.80
CA ALA A 672 1.29 -6.72 10.57
C ALA A 672 0.22 -6.12 9.64
N GLY A 673 0.63 -5.74 8.43
CA GLY A 673 -0.23 -5.20 7.38
C GLY A 673 -0.85 -6.25 6.45
N GLY A 674 -0.75 -7.55 6.73
CA GLY A 674 -1.24 -8.64 5.88
C GLY A 674 -0.12 -9.44 5.19
N ASP A 675 -0.49 -10.41 4.37
CA ASP A 675 0.46 -11.29 3.68
C ASP A 675 1.20 -10.54 2.57
N ARG A 676 2.52 -10.70 2.53
CA ARG A 676 3.37 -10.26 1.42
C ARG A 676 3.70 -11.48 0.58
N ILE A 677 3.20 -11.49 -0.64
CA ILE A 677 3.43 -12.56 -1.60
C ILE A 677 4.66 -12.17 -2.42
N HIS A 678 5.69 -13.00 -2.46
CA HIS A 678 6.94 -12.66 -3.12
C HIS A 678 7.67 -13.84 -3.75
N HIS A 679 8.62 -13.53 -4.62
CA HIS A 679 9.62 -14.48 -5.09
C HIS A 679 10.88 -13.74 -5.56
N SER A 680 12.04 -14.35 -5.34
CA SER A 680 13.33 -13.83 -5.82
C SER A 680 13.96 -14.72 -6.90
N GLY A 681 14.88 -14.15 -7.66
CA GLY A 681 15.58 -14.77 -8.78
C GLY A 681 17.08 -14.55 -8.71
N SER A 682 17.85 -15.60 -9.05
CA SER A 682 19.30 -15.52 -9.21
C SER A 682 19.78 -16.44 -10.32
N ASN A 683 20.41 -15.87 -11.36
CA ASN A 683 21.14 -16.62 -12.39
C ASN A 683 22.57 -16.10 -12.48
N GLY A 684 23.57 -16.97 -12.36
CA GLY A 684 24.98 -16.61 -12.44
C GLY A 684 25.82 -17.24 -11.32
N SER A 685 27.02 -16.69 -11.11
CA SER A 685 27.94 -17.10 -10.05
C SER A 685 28.00 -16.05 -8.94
N LYS A 686 28.69 -16.38 -7.83
CA LYS A 686 28.92 -15.50 -6.68
C LYS A 686 29.53 -14.13 -7.00
N ASP A 687 30.13 -13.96 -8.18
CA ASP A 687 30.80 -12.72 -8.59
C ASP A 687 30.04 -12.01 -9.72
N THR A 688 29.18 -12.72 -10.44
CA THR A 688 28.44 -12.19 -11.59
C THR A 688 27.09 -12.89 -11.72
N ALA A 689 26.01 -12.22 -11.31
CA ALA A 689 24.67 -12.75 -11.39
C ALA A 689 23.63 -11.68 -11.73
N PHE A 690 22.53 -12.10 -12.37
CA PHE A 690 21.29 -11.35 -12.35
C PHE A 690 20.62 -11.59 -11.00
N ARG A 691 20.18 -10.53 -10.34
CA ARG A 691 19.36 -10.59 -9.13
C ARG A 691 18.03 -9.90 -9.38
N CYS A 692 16.96 -10.63 -9.14
CA CYS A 692 15.60 -10.15 -9.40
C CYS A 692 14.72 -10.42 -8.18
N TYR A 693 13.69 -9.60 -8.01
CA TYR A 693 12.72 -9.73 -6.94
C TYR A 693 11.37 -9.21 -7.41
N CYS A 694 10.31 -9.85 -6.93
CA CYS A 694 8.94 -9.34 -7.06
C CYS A 694 8.18 -9.56 -5.75
N GLU A 695 7.30 -8.62 -5.42
CA GLU A 695 6.30 -8.81 -4.38
C GLU A 695 4.99 -8.09 -4.69
N PHE A 696 3.90 -8.54 -4.06
CA PHE A 696 2.64 -7.82 -4.04
C PHE A 696 1.85 -8.06 -2.75
N ASP A 697 0.92 -7.14 -2.50
CA ASP A 697 -0.07 -7.16 -1.44
C ASP A 697 -1.46 -7.38 -2.07
N PRO A 698 -2.07 -8.56 -1.91
CA PRO A 698 -3.38 -8.84 -2.50
C PRO A 698 -4.49 -7.96 -1.90
N GLN A 699 -4.34 -7.51 -0.66
CA GLN A 699 -5.33 -6.66 0.01
C GLN A 699 -5.23 -5.23 -0.49
N ARG A 700 -4.03 -4.64 -0.46
CA ARG A 700 -3.80 -3.24 -0.89
C ARG A 700 -3.77 -3.07 -2.40
N GLY A 701 -3.56 -4.15 -3.16
CA GLY A 701 -3.37 -4.05 -4.60
C GLY A 701 -2.05 -3.40 -5.00
N SER A 702 -1.08 -3.31 -4.08
CA SER A 702 0.24 -2.72 -4.35
C SER A 702 1.27 -3.81 -4.61
N GLY A 703 2.37 -3.47 -5.27
CA GLY A 703 3.45 -4.41 -5.52
C GLY A 703 4.65 -3.76 -6.18
N LEU A 704 5.69 -4.55 -6.40
CA LEU A 704 6.90 -4.11 -7.06
C LEU A 704 7.59 -5.25 -7.80
N VAL A 705 8.28 -4.88 -8.88
CA VAL A 705 9.22 -5.74 -9.60
C VAL A 705 10.54 -5.02 -9.69
N ILE A 706 11.64 -5.67 -9.28
CA ILE A 706 13.01 -5.15 -9.36
C ILE A 706 13.86 -6.16 -10.10
N MET A 707 14.57 -5.72 -11.14
CA MET A 707 15.56 -6.55 -11.84
C MET A 707 16.88 -5.80 -12.01
N THR A 708 17.98 -6.48 -11.71
CA THR A 708 19.32 -5.91 -11.70
C THR A 708 20.28 -6.78 -12.52
N ASN A 709 21.37 -6.17 -13.00
CA ASN A 709 22.42 -6.84 -13.76
C ASN A 709 23.73 -7.05 -12.98
N ALA A 710 23.64 -7.24 -11.65
CA ALA A 710 24.80 -7.54 -10.81
C ALA A 710 24.46 -8.36 -9.56
N GLU A 711 25.48 -9.03 -9.03
CA GLU A 711 25.39 -9.83 -7.80
C GLU A 711 24.94 -8.99 -6.59
N GLY A 712 25.46 -7.75 -6.47
CA GLY A 712 25.07 -6.81 -5.42
C GLY A 712 23.61 -6.36 -5.50
N GLY A 713 22.89 -6.75 -6.55
CA GLY A 713 21.49 -6.46 -6.71
C GLY A 713 20.61 -7.04 -5.61
N ARG A 714 21.05 -8.13 -4.95
CA ARG A 714 20.33 -8.69 -3.80
C ARG A 714 20.24 -7.70 -2.65
N GLN A 715 21.39 -7.19 -2.21
CA GLN A 715 21.47 -6.24 -1.11
C GLN A 715 20.74 -4.94 -1.48
N LEU A 716 20.84 -4.52 -2.75
CA LEU A 716 20.09 -3.36 -3.23
C LEU A 716 18.58 -3.55 -3.06
N TRP A 717 17.99 -4.65 -3.52
CA TRP A 717 16.53 -4.82 -3.38
C TRP A 717 16.12 -5.09 -1.93
N GLU A 718 16.93 -5.78 -1.11
CA GLU A 718 16.64 -5.98 0.32
C GLU A 718 16.58 -4.64 1.07
N GLU A 719 17.57 -3.76 0.86
CA GLU A 719 17.59 -2.43 1.49
C GLU A 719 16.51 -1.51 0.90
N LEU A 720 16.23 -1.60 -0.41
CA LEU A 720 15.17 -0.83 -1.04
C LEU A 720 13.79 -1.22 -0.49
N ILE A 721 13.49 -2.50 -0.32
CA ILE A 721 12.20 -2.98 0.23
C ILE A 721 12.07 -2.61 1.70
N ALA A 722 13.13 -2.81 2.49
CA ALA A 722 13.16 -2.39 3.89
C ALA A 722 12.88 -0.91 4.04
N ALA A 723 13.28 -0.13 3.02
CA ALA A 723 12.98 1.27 2.90
C ALA A 723 11.51 1.53 2.51
N VAL A 724 11.10 1.14 1.30
CA VAL A 724 9.88 1.66 0.65
C VAL A 724 8.62 0.84 0.92
N SER A 725 8.76 -0.42 1.33
CA SER A 725 7.61 -1.27 1.63
C SER A 725 7.21 -1.08 3.10
N GLY A 726 5.94 -0.76 3.35
CA GLY A 726 5.40 -0.69 4.71
C GLY A 726 5.47 -2.03 5.45
N PRO A 727 5.46 -2.01 6.80
CA PRO A 727 5.53 -3.22 7.62
C PRO A 727 4.33 -4.18 7.46
#